data_AF-A0A3N5EXC1-F1
#
_entry.id   AF-A0A3N5EXC1-F1
#
_cell.length_a   1.000
_cell.length_b   1.000
_cell.length_c   1.000
_cell.angle_alpha   90.00
_cell.angle_beta   90.00
_cell.angle_gamma   90.00
#
_symmetry.space_group_name_H-M   'P 1'
#
loop_
_entity.id
_entity.type
_entity.pdbx_description
1 polymer ?
#
loop_
_entity_poly.entity_id
_entity_poly.type
_entity_poly.pdbx_seq_one_letter_code
_entity_poly.pdbx_strand_id
1 'polypeptide(L)'
;AGDPGPGITIYDDMKERVIGIDQVVEKFGVPPERVVDILALIGDTSDNIPGVRGIGPKFAADLVKEFGTVEDLLAQIAKVKPRFRGALETGRADAILSKKLATIRCDLDLPFDPAKFHVRPPDRDRLAKIFTELEFTKFLQDLNAAAPKVLSISYEKYRLVCTTEELRKVVAELSAAPTVAFDLETTSIDPMRARVVGISVCGRLGEPVYIPVGHRYLGVPEQIPLETALAALKPVLTDPKIRKVAQNAPYDALILRRLGVEVTPISFDTMVGAYLIDPDRGPFDLKSLSKKWLNHDMTLYEEVAGKGECFDQVPVEQARDYSCCDSDVTLHLAPMLEKRVRDDQMGRLLDEIELPLLGVLLELEGNGVKIDANHFSSLSREFDRRMTGSVKEAFTLAGEEFNLDSPKQLQRILFEKLQLDTGKRTKTGFSTDVSVLEKLADQHPLPAKILEYRQLAKLKGTYIDALPALVNPDTGRIHTSYNQAVAATGRLSSSDPNLQNIPVRTSEGRLIRKGFVPEAGRTLVGADYSQIELRILAHLADDARLRQAFQEGRDIHSSTAQEIFGTADDEHRRRAKAINFGIVYGMSAFGLAQRLDIDQKTAQEYIDLYFSRYPGVKAYIERTLEDARRIGFVKTMFDRRRYTPDLKSQNRVISGAAERIAVNAPIQGSAADLMKLA
;
A
#
# COMPACT_ATOMS: atom_id res chain seq x y z
N ALA A 1 -48.89 42.26 8.46
CA ALA A 1 -48.96 42.20 9.93
C ALA A 1 -48.93 40.73 10.33
N GLY A 2 -47.90 40.30 11.07
CA GLY A 2 -47.70 38.92 11.46
C GLY A 2 -46.55 38.86 12.47
N ASP A 3 -46.93 38.93 13.73
CA ASP A 3 -46.12 38.80 14.94
C ASP A 3 -45.21 37.54 14.89
N PRO A 4 -43.87 37.65 15.03
CA PRO A 4 -43.01 36.48 15.16
C PRO A 4 -43.21 35.90 16.57
N GLY A 5 -44.25 35.09 16.72
CA GLY A 5 -44.63 34.47 17.97
C GLY A 5 -43.56 33.54 18.58
N PRO A 6 -43.78 33.12 19.84
CA PRO A 6 -42.83 32.35 20.64
C PRO A 6 -42.71 30.93 20.08
N GLY A 7 -41.68 30.64 19.28
CA GLY A 7 -41.46 29.28 18.77
C GLY A 7 -40.42 29.11 17.67
N ILE A 8 -39.87 30.19 17.10
CA ILE A 8 -38.84 30.10 16.05
C ILE A 8 -37.50 30.52 16.62
N THR A 9 -36.53 29.62 16.54
CA THR A 9 -35.13 29.87 16.89
C THR A 9 -34.25 29.46 15.72
N ILE A 10 -33.08 30.11 15.59
CA ILE A 10 -32.06 29.71 14.62
C ILE A 10 -31.02 28.88 15.36
N TYR A 11 -30.59 27.76 14.78
CA TYR A 11 -29.44 27.01 15.29
C TYR A 11 -28.22 27.30 14.43
N ASP A 12 -27.17 27.86 15.04
CA ASP A 12 -25.85 28.06 14.42
C ASP A 12 -25.04 26.78 14.67
N ASP A 13 -24.89 25.96 13.63
CA ASP A 13 -24.21 24.65 13.66
C ASP A 13 -22.69 24.79 13.85
N MET A 14 -22.10 25.87 13.37
CA MET A 14 -20.67 26.16 13.52
C MET A 14 -20.31 26.56 14.96
N LYS A 15 -21.24 27.15 15.72
CA LYS A 15 -21.04 27.58 17.12
C LYS A 15 -21.84 26.75 18.13
N GLU A 16 -22.56 25.74 17.65
CA GLU A 16 -23.49 24.90 18.41
C GLU A 16 -24.42 25.72 19.33
N ARG A 17 -24.92 26.87 18.85
CA ARG A 17 -25.67 27.84 19.66
C ARG A 17 -27.06 28.08 19.09
N VAL A 18 -28.06 28.07 19.96
CA VAL A 18 -29.41 28.54 19.64
C VAL A 18 -29.44 30.07 19.72
N ILE A 19 -29.84 30.71 18.63
CA ILE A 19 -30.03 32.15 18.48
C ILE A 19 -31.54 32.41 18.57
N GLY A 20 -31.95 32.98 19.69
CA GLY A 20 -33.26 33.59 19.89
C GLY A 20 -33.19 35.12 19.80
N ILE A 21 -34.27 35.77 20.22
CA ILE A 21 -34.44 37.24 20.11
C ILE A 21 -33.31 37.99 20.83
N ASP A 22 -32.96 37.59 22.05
CA ASP A 22 -31.92 38.26 22.84
C ASP A 22 -30.56 38.23 22.15
N GLN A 23 -30.22 37.11 21.51
CA GLN A 23 -28.95 36.96 20.78
C GLN A 23 -28.92 37.78 19.49
N VAL A 24 -30.08 37.97 18.84
CA VAL A 24 -30.19 38.87 17.68
C VAL A 24 -29.97 40.32 18.13
N VAL A 25 -30.58 40.73 19.24
CA VAL A 25 -30.39 42.07 19.81
C VAL A 25 -28.94 42.28 20.25
N GLU A 26 -28.30 41.29 20.86
CA GLU A 26 -26.88 41.32 21.22
C GLU A 26 -25.99 41.56 19.99
N LYS A 27 -26.25 40.84 18.89
CA LYS A 27 -25.42 40.87 17.68
C LYS A 27 -25.64 42.11 16.82
N PHE A 28 -26.89 42.48 16.56
CA PHE A 28 -27.26 43.54 15.61
C PHE A 28 -27.70 44.83 16.29
N GLY A 29 -27.88 44.82 17.61
CA GLY A 29 -28.33 45.96 18.39
C GLY A 29 -29.83 46.24 18.28
N VAL A 30 -30.57 45.55 17.43
CA VAL A 30 -32.01 45.76 17.14
C VAL A 30 -32.75 44.42 17.15
N PRO A 31 -34.08 44.40 17.37
CA PRO A 31 -34.84 43.15 17.33
C PRO A 31 -34.95 42.56 15.91
N PRO A 32 -35.28 41.26 15.75
CA PRO A 32 -35.26 40.55 14.46
C PRO A 32 -36.00 41.24 13.32
N GLU A 33 -37.16 41.85 13.59
CA GLU A 33 -37.98 42.55 12.60
C GLU A 33 -37.32 43.81 12.01
N ARG A 34 -36.20 44.27 12.61
CA ARG A 34 -35.41 45.43 12.16
C ARG A 34 -34.05 45.06 11.58
N VAL A 35 -33.66 43.77 11.58
CA VAL A 35 -32.37 43.34 11.04
C VAL A 35 -32.26 43.63 9.54
N VAL A 36 -33.36 43.54 8.80
CA VAL A 36 -33.42 43.88 7.37
C VAL A 36 -33.05 45.34 7.12
N ASP A 37 -33.47 46.26 8.00
CA ASP A 37 -33.11 47.68 7.93
C ASP A 37 -31.62 47.92 8.23
N ILE A 38 -31.00 47.08 9.07
CA ILE A 38 -29.56 47.12 9.32
C ILE A 38 -28.79 46.68 8.07
N LEU A 39 -29.14 45.51 7.52
CA LEU A 39 -28.49 44.93 6.34
C LEU A 39 -28.62 45.83 5.11
N ALA A 40 -29.72 46.56 4.99
CA ALA A 40 -29.89 47.58 3.96
C ALA A 40 -28.81 48.68 4.00
N LEU A 41 -28.32 49.03 5.20
CA LEU A 41 -27.33 50.09 5.39
C LEU A 41 -25.90 49.57 5.36
N ILE A 42 -25.64 48.38 5.90
CA ILE A 42 -24.26 47.83 6.00
C ILE A 42 -23.89 46.90 4.85
N GLY A 43 -24.88 46.37 4.14
CA GLY A 43 -24.70 45.34 3.12
C GLY A 43 -24.45 43.96 3.72
N ASP A 44 -24.37 42.97 2.84
CA ASP A 44 -23.95 41.60 3.17
C ASP A 44 -23.06 41.10 2.04
N THR A 45 -21.77 40.96 2.35
CA THR A 45 -20.78 40.52 1.37
C THR A 45 -20.98 39.07 0.92
N SER A 46 -21.65 38.25 1.72
CA SER A 46 -21.91 36.84 1.40
C SER A 46 -22.96 36.71 0.30
N ASP A 47 -24.02 37.52 0.40
CA ASP A 47 -25.13 37.58 -0.56
C ASP A 47 -24.96 38.69 -1.62
N ASN A 48 -23.76 39.30 -1.65
CA ASN A 48 -23.41 40.39 -2.56
C ASN A 48 -24.38 41.58 -2.50
N ILE A 49 -24.90 41.86 -1.30
CA ILE A 49 -25.77 43.00 -1.01
C ILE A 49 -24.87 44.22 -0.73
N PRO A 50 -24.97 45.31 -1.51
CA PRO A 50 -23.96 46.38 -1.52
C PRO A 50 -23.97 47.26 -0.26
N GLY A 51 -25.14 47.54 0.31
CA GLY A 51 -25.29 48.48 1.41
C GLY A 51 -24.90 49.92 1.06
N VAL A 52 -24.72 50.76 2.09
CA VAL A 52 -24.30 52.15 1.95
C VAL A 52 -22.83 52.30 2.34
N ARG A 53 -21.99 52.66 1.37
CA ARG A 53 -20.56 52.82 1.58
C ARG A 53 -20.26 53.86 2.67
N GLY A 54 -19.54 53.44 3.70
CA GLY A 54 -19.14 54.30 4.83
C GLY A 54 -20.04 54.21 6.07
N ILE A 55 -21.07 53.35 6.05
CA ILE A 55 -21.91 53.06 7.22
C ILE A 55 -21.53 51.69 7.78
N GLY A 56 -21.07 51.66 9.04
CA GLY A 56 -20.71 50.42 9.74
C GLY A 56 -21.81 49.90 10.69
N PRO A 57 -21.71 48.65 11.17
CA PRO A 57 -22.72 47.95 11.97
C PRO A 57 -23.25 48.73 13.19
N LYS A 58 -22.35 49.29 14.00
CA LYS A 58 -22.72 50.05 15.20
C LYS A 58 -23.55 51.28 14.87
N PHE A 59 -23.18 51.99 13.79
CA PHE A 59 -23.85 53.21 13.40
C PHE A 59 -25.18 52.95 12.69
N ALA A 60 -25.26 51.87 11.88
CA ALA A 60 -26.52 51.42 11.33
C ALA A 60 -27.53 51.07 12.43
N ALA A 61 -27.10 50.40 13.50
CA ALA A 61 -27.95 50.10 14.65
C ALA A 61 -28.47 51.36 15.35
N ASP A 62 -27.61 52.37 15.55
CA ASP A 62 -28.03 53.66 16.13
C ASP A 62 -29.06 54.38 15.23
N LEU A 63 -28.84 54.40 13.91
CA LEU A 63 -29.75 55.02 12.95
C LEU A 63 -31.12 54.33 12.89
N VAL A 64 -31.14 52.99 12.86
CA VAL A 64 -32.40 52.21 12.83
C VAL A 64 -33.16 52.33 14.15
N LYS A 65 -32.46 52.44 15.30
CA LYS A 65 -33.10 52.75 16.59
C LYS A 65 -33.74 54.13 16.62
N GLU A 66 -33.07 55.13 16.04
CA GLU A 66 -33.51 56.53 16.08
C GLU A 66 -34.61 56.84 15.06
N PHE A 67 -34.51 56.29 13.85
CA PHE A 67 -35.38 56.63 12.72
C PHE A 67 -36.33 55.51 12.31
N GLY A 68 -36.19 54.30 12.85
CA GLY A 68 -37.03 53.15 12.51
C GLY A 68 -36.60 52.49 11.20
N THR A 69 -37.36 52.66 10.13
CA THR A 69 -37.06 52.01 8.84
C THR A 69 -36.02 52.78 8.02
N VAL A 70 -35.40 52.11 7.06
CA VAL A 70 -34.50 52.75 6.08
C VAL A 70 -35.23 53.84 5.29
N GLU A 71 -36.50 53.64 4.94
CA GLU A 71 -37.32 54.61 4.23
C GLU A 71 -37.55 55.87 5.07
N ASP A 72 -37.87 55.70 6.36
CA ASP A 72 -38.05 56.80 7.32
C ASP A 72 -36.75 57.58 7.56
N LEU A 73 -35.63 56.86 7.69
CA LEU A 73 -34.29 57.43 7.76
C LEU A 73 -33.97 58.27 6.51
N LEU A 74 -34.23 57.72 5.33
CA LEU A 74 -33.97 58.39 4.05
C LEU A 74 -34.93 59.57 3.79
N ALA A 75 -36.13 59.57 4.37
CA ALA A 75 -37.04 60.72 4.34
C ALA A 75 -36.60 61.87 5.27
N GLN A 76 -35.80 61.56 6.30
CA GLN A 76 -35.38 62.51 7.35
C GLN A 76 -33.85 62.76 7.38
N ILE A 77 -33.14 62.56 6.27
CA ILE A 77 -31.67 62.69 6.20
C ILE A 77 -31.15 64.02 6.76
N ALA A 78 -31.91 65.11 6.61
CA ALA A 78 -31.57 66.42 7.14
C ALA A 78 -31.37 66.44 8.68
N LYS A 79 -31.98 65.51 9.42
CA LYS A 79 -31.84 65.34 10.87
C LYS A 79 -30.66 64.45 11.27
N VAL A 80 -30.10 63.67 10.34
CA VAL A 80 -28.95 62.78 10.58
C VAL A 80 -27.68 63.62 10.83
N LYS A 81 -26.69 63.09 11.55
CA LYS A 81 -25.41 63.78 11.80
C LYS A 81 -24.70 64.15 10.48
N PRO A 82 -24.16 65.38 10.33
CA PRO A 82 -23.61 65.88 9.06
C PRO A 82 -22.61 64.96 8.36
N ARG A 83 -21.76 64.26 9.13
CA ARG A 83 -20.72 63.36 8.60
C ARG A 83 -21.24 62.16 7.80
N PHE A 84 -22.53 61.81 7.92
CA PHE A 84 -23.13 60.65 7.23
C PHE A 84 -24.18 61.02 6.19
N ARG A 85 -24.57 62.30 6.09
CA ARG A 85 -25.59 62.76 5.14
C ARG A 85 -25.17 62.50 3.70
N GLY A 86 -23.94 62.89 3.34
CA GLY A 86 -23.43 62.68 1.97
C GLY A 86 -23.37 61.21 1.55
N ALA A 87 -23.07 60.30 2.49
CA ALA A 87 -23.07 58.86 2.23
C ALA A 87 -24.50 58.32 2.02
N LEU A 88 -25.47 58.75 2.84
CA LEU A 88 -26.88 58.36 2.71
C LEU A 88 -27.57 58.99 1.49
N GLU A 89 -27.19 60.20 1.10
CA GLU A 89 -27.70 60.88 -0.10
C GLU A 89 -27.20 60.19 -1.37
N THR A 90 -25.90 59.88 -1.43
CA THR A 90 -25.30 59.20 -2.59
C THR A 90 -25.71 57.73 -2.66
N GLY A 91 -25.79 57.05 -1.51
CA GLY A 91 -26.15 55.62 -1.39
C GLY A 91 -27.65 55.35 -1.23
N ARG A 92 -28.53 56.32 -1.49
CA ARG A 92 -29.98 56.19 -1.31
C ARG A 92 -30.57 55.02 -2.10
N ALA A 93 -30.19 54.90 -3.38
CA ALA A 93 -30.68 53.85 -4.26
C ALA A 93 -30.18 52.47 -3.79
N ASP A 94 -28.92 52.41 -3.36
CA ASP A 94 -28.29 51.18 -2.86
C ASP A 94 -28.92 50.71 -1.56
N ALA A 95 -29.30 51.61 -0.65
CA ALA A 95 -29.98 51.26 0.59
C ALA A 95 -31.36 50.63 0.36
N ILE A 96 -32.17 51.22 -0.53
CA ILE A 96 -33.50 50.70 -0.88
C ILE A 96 -33.39 49.36 -1.61
N LEU A 97 -32.44 49.25 -2.55
CA LEU A 97 -32.17 48.00 -3.25
C LEU A 97 -31.70 46.92 -2.27
N SER A 98 -30.78 47.26 -1.38
CA SER A 98 -30.24 46.33 -0.38
C SER A 98 -31.31 45.85 0.58
N LYS A 99 -32.22 46.73 1.02
CA LYS A 99 -33.38 46.34 1.81
C LYS A 99 -34.27 45.34 1.09
N LYS A 100 -34.57 45.60 -0.19
CA LYS A 100 -35.37 44.71 -1.03
C LYS A 100 -34.70 43.34 -1.19
N LEU A 101 -33.38 43.32 -1.41
CA LEU A 101 -32.60 42.08 -1.55
C LEU A 101 -32.52 41.29 -0.24
N ALA A 102 -32.38 41.98 0.90
CA ALA A 102 -32.33 41.35 2.22
C ALA A 102 -33.70 40.89 2.75
N THR A 103 -34.81 41.33 2.13
CA THR A 103 -36.16 40.96 2.58
C THR A 103 -36.55 39.58 2.04
N ILE A 104 -36.71 38.62 2.94
CA ILE A 104 -37.21 37.29 2.60
C ILE A 104 -38.69 37.37 2.19
N ARG A 105 -39.02 36.78 1.04
CA ARG A 105 -40.40 36.65 0.59
C ARG A 105 -41.11 35.51 1.30
N CYS A 106 -42.04 35.83 2.19
CA CYS A 106 -42.84 34.86 2.94
C CYS A 106 -44.22 34.58 2.32
N ASP A 107 -44.54 35.18 1.17
CA ASP A 107 -45.86 35.19 0.53
C ASP A 107 -45.97 34.22 -0.66
N LEU A 108 -45.13 33.19 -0.70
CA LEU A 108 -45.11 32.22 -1.79
C LEU A 108 -46.23 31.19 -1.60
N ASP A 109 -47.05 30.99 -2.64
CA ASP A 109 -48.05 29.94 -2.69
C ASP A 109 -47.37 28.58 -2.93
N LEU A 110 -46.90 27.97 -1.85
CA LEU A 110 -46.26 26.66 -1.85
C LEU A 110 -47.12 25.66 -1.08
N PRO A 111 -47.35 24.45 -1.60
CA PRO A 111 -48.04 23.40 -0.87
C PRO A 111 -47.18 22.96 0.33
N PHE A 112 -47.53 23.43 1.53
CA PHE A 112 -46.83 23.11 2.77
C PHE A 112 -47.71 22.24 3.69
N ASP A 113 -47.29 21.00 3.89
CA ASP A 113 -47.93 20.05 4.80
C ASP A 113 -46.89 19.58 5.83
N PRO A 114 -46.90 20.13 7.05
CA PRO A 114 -45.94 19.77 8.11
C PRO A 114 -45.84 18.27 8.38
N ALA A 115 -46.94 17.52 8.20
CA ALA A 115 -46.97 16.08 8.46
C ALA A 115 -46.10 15.28 7.47
N LYS A 116 -45.75 15.85 6.31
CA LYS A 116 -44.86 15.20 5.33
C LYS A 116 -43.38 15.35 5.65
N PHE A 117 -43.02 16.21 6.60
CA PHE A 117 -41.63 16.51 6.95
C PHE A 117 -41.15 15.82 8.23
N HIS A 118 -41.89 14.81 8.72
CA HIS A 118 -41.39 13.95 9.79
C HIS A 118 -40.18 13.13 9.32
N VAL A 119 -39.15 13.08 10.17
CA VAL A 119 -37.95 12.26 9.94
C VAL A 119 -38.37 10.79 9.81
N ARG A 120 -38.00 10.17 8.70
CA ARG A 120 -38.22 8.74 8.44
C ARG A 120 -36.94 7.95 8.73
N PRO A 121 -37.04 6.64 9.05
CA PRO A 121 -35.87 5.79 9.13
C PRO A 121 -35.08 5.78 7.80
N PRO A 122 -33.74 5.73 7.85
CA PRO A 122 -32.92 5.74 6.64
C PRO A 122 -33.02 4.43 5.85
N ASP A 123 -32.98 4.54 4.51
CA ASP A 123 -32.79 3.39 3.62
C ASP A 123 -31.33 2.94 3.65
N ARG A 124 -31.05 1.92 4.47
CA ARG A 124 -29.69 1.47 4.75
C ARG A 124 -28.98 0.85 3.56
N ASP A 125 -29.69 0.10 2.73
CA ASP A 125 -29.07 -0.57 1.58
C ASP A 125 -28.64 0.46 0.53
N ARG A 126 -29.46 1.48 0.32
CA ARG A 126 -29.12 2.59 -0.57
C ARG A 126 -27.97 3.42 -0.01
N LEU A 127 -27.97 3.70 1.30
CA LEU A 127 -26.88 4.44 1.95
C LEU A 127 -25.57 3.66 1.99
N ALA A 128 -25.59 2.35 2.24
CA ALA A 128 -24.40 1.51 2.25
C ALA A 128 -23.70 1.55 0.89
N LYS A 129 -24.45 1.50 -0.22
CA LYS A 129 -23.92 1.64 -1.57
C LYS A 129 -23.24 3.00 -1.77
N ILE A 130 -23.94 4.08 -1.41
CA ILE A 130 -23.42 5.45 -1.56
C ILE A 130 -22.19 5.68 -0.67
N PHE A 131 -22.21 5.24 0.60
CA PHE A 131 -21.10 5.40 1.53
C PHE A 131 -19.88 4.54 1.16
N THR A 132 -20.12 3.38 0.55
CA THR A 132 -19.04 2.56 -0.04
C THR A 132 -18.43 3.27 -1.24
N GLU A 133 -19.26 3.81 -2.14
CA GLU A 133 -18.80 4.55 -3.33
C GLU A 133 -18.03 5.83 -2.98
N LEU A 134 -18.45 6.54 -1.93
CA LEU A 134 -17.85 7.80 -1.48
C LEU A 134 -16.78 7.63 -0.40
N GLU A 135 -16.44 6.39 -0.03
CA GLU A 135 -15.44 6.05 1.00
C GLU A 135 -15.70 6.66 2.39
N PHE A 136 -16.98 6.84 2.75
CA PHE A 136 -17.38 7.33 4.08
C PHE A 136 -17.34 6.22 5.12
N THR A 137 -16.13 5.72 5.38
CA THR A 137 -15.85 4.54 6.22
C THR A 137 -16.41 4.65 7.64
N LYS A 138 -16.32 5.83 8.26
CA LYS A 138 -16.90 6.08 9.60
C LYS A 138 -18.43 5.99 9.59
N PHE A 139 -19.09 6.59 8.61
CA PHE A 139 -20.55 6.52 8.47
C PHE A 139 -21.03 5.13 8.05
N LEU A 140 -20.22 4.39 7.27
CA LEU A 140 -20.46 2.99 6.96
C LEU A 140 -20.35 2.12 8.22
N GLN A 141 -19.36 2.38 9.09
CA GLN A 141 -19.24 1.73 10.40
C GLN A 141 -20.43 2.05 11.30
N ASP A 142 -20.89 3.30 11.36
CA ASP A 142 -22.08 3.68 12.14
C ASP A 142 -23.37 3.06 11.58
N LEU A 143 -23.47 2.93 10.24
CA LEU A 143 -24.57 2.24 9.55
C LEU A 143 -24.57 0.73 9.84
N ASN A 144 -23.38 0.12 9.84
CA ASN A 144 -23.15 -1.31 10.10
C ASN A 144 -23.23 -1.66 11.60
N ALA A 145 -22.88 -0.75 12.51
CA ALA A 145 -22.98 -0.94 13.95
C ALA A 145 -24.42 -1.21 14.41
N ALA A 146 -25.40 -0.87 13.57
CA ALA A 146 -26.80 -1.12 13.82
C ALA A 146 -27.40 -2.26 12.96
N ALA A 147 -26.61 -2.99 12.16
CA ALA A 147 -26.75 -4.42 11.82
C ALA A 147 -25.61 -4.89 10.90
N PRO A 148 -24.99 -6.05 11.20
CA PRO A 148 -24.95 -7.11 10.19
C PRO A 148 -25.23 -8.51 10.77
N LYS A 149 -25.73 -9.42 9.93
CA LYS A 149 -25.60 -10.87 10.17
C LYS A 149 -24.10 -11.20 10.22
N VAL A 150 -23.57 -11.39 11.42
CA VAL A 150 -22.34 -12.15 11.62
C VAL A 150 -22.57 -13.51 10.96
N LEU A 151 -21.71 -13.91 10.03
CA LEU A 151 -21.59 -15.33 9.71
C LEU A 151 -21.07 -15.98 10.99
N SER A 152 -21.97 -16.57 11.79
CA SER A 152 -21.55 -17.30 12.99
C SER A 152 -20.92 -18.59 12.52
N ILE A 153 -19.60 -18.57 12.32
CA ILE A 153 -18.83 -19.79 12.15
C ILE A 153 -19.01 -20.58 13.45
N SER A 154 -19.65 -21.75 13.34
CA SER A 154 -19.94 -22.63 14.46
C SER A 154 -18.88 -23.70 14.55
N TYR A 155 -18.30 -23.86 15.74
CA TYR A 155 -17.28 -24.85 16.04
C TYR A 155 -17.90 -26.22 16.39
N GLU A 156 -19.23 -26.33 16.49
CA GLU A 156 -19.93 -27.52 17.02
C GLU A 156 -19.65 -28.81 16.25
N LYS A 157 -19.34 -28.70 14.96
CA LYS A 157 -19.12 -29.84 14.05
C LYS A 157 -17.65 -30.08 13.71
N TYR A 158 -16.73 -29.39 14.39
CA TYR A 158 -15.30 -29.57 14.16
C TYR A 158 -14.88 -30.93 14.73
N ARG A 159 -14.32 -31.79 13.88
CA ARG A 159 -13.99 -33.17 14.26
C ARG A 159 -12.50 -33.34 14.49
N LEU A 160 -12.17 -33.98 15.61
CA LEU A 160 -10.84 -34.54 15.85
C LEU A 160 -10.84 -36.00 15.38
N VAL A 161 -9.90 -36.38 14.52
CA VAL A 161 -9.82 -37.73 13.95
C VAL A 161 -8.52 -38.40 14.37
N CYS A 162 -8.61 -39.27 15.37
CA CYS A 162 -7.47 -39.97 15.95
C CYS A 162 -7.35 -41.43 15.51
N THR A 163 -8.33 -41.96 14.77
CA THR A 163 -8.33 -43.37 14.34
C THR A 163 -8.29 -43.53 12.83
N THR A 164 -7.66 -44.61 12.36
CA THR A 164 -7.62 -44.92 10.92
C THR A 164 -9.01 -45.23 10.35
N GLU A 165 -9.94 -45.75 11.16
CA GLU A 165 -11.30 -46.02 10.71
C GLU A 165 -12.07 -44.72 10.41
N GLU A 166 -11.98 -43.74 11.31
CA GLU A 166 -12.57 -42.41 11.10
C GLU A 166 -11.93 -41.70 9.91
N LEU A 167 -10.60 -41.79 9.77
CA LEU A 167 -9.88 -41.21 8.64
C LEU A 167 -10.39 -41.76 7.29
N ARG A 168 -10.69 -43.07 7.19
CA ARG A 168 -11.27 -43.64 5.97
C ARG A 168 -12.65 -43.04 5.64
N LYS A 169 -13.48 -42.78 6.66
CA LYS A 169 -14.79 -42.13 6.48
C LYS A 169 -14.61 -40.71 5.96
N VAL A 170 -13.70 -39.95 6.56
CA VAL A 170 -13.37 -38.59 6.11
C VAL A 170 -12.84 -38.58 4.68
N VAL A 171 -11.94 -39.50 4.31
CA VAL A 171 -11.43 -39.58 2.93
C VAL A 171 -12.57 -39.86 1.93
N ALA A 172 -13.54 -40.70 2.29
CA ALA A 172 -14.71 -40.94 1.43
C ALA A 172 -15.59 -39.68 1.27
N GLU A 173 -15.80 -38.92 2.35
CA GLU A 173 -16.50 -37.63 2.32
C GLU A 173 -15.77 -36.61 1.44
N LEU A 174 -14.45 -36.47 1.62
CA LEU A 174 -13.61 -35.56 0.83
C LEU A 174 -13.56 -35.94 -0.65
N SER A 175 -13.54 -37.24 -0.96
CA SER A 175 -13.55 -37.73 -2.34
C SER A 175 -14.84 -37.40 -3.10
N ALA A 176 -15.93 -37.16 -2.38
CA ALA A 176 -17.21 -36.71 -2.95
C ALA A 176 -17.34 -35.18 -3.03
N ALA A 177 -16.43 -34.44 -2.40
CA ALA A 177 -16.46 -32.98 -2.39
C ALA A 177 -15.86 -32.41 -3.69
N PRO A 178 -16.48 -31.37 -4.30
CA PRO A 178 -15.93 -30.73 -5.49
C PRO A 178 -14.68 -29.90 -5.20
N THR A 179 -14.59 -29.39 -3.96
CA THR A 179 -13.50 -28.55 -3.48
C THR A 179 -13.12 -28.98 -2.07
N VAL A 180 -11.83 -29.06 -1.80
CA VAL A 180 -11.26 -29.36 -0.48
C VAL A 180 -10.29 -28.25 -0.11
N ALA A 181 -10.54 -27.60 1.04
CA ALA A 181 -9.55 -26.78 1.70
C ALA A 181 -8.61 -27.66 2.51
N PHE A 182 -7.32 -27.33 2.53
CA PHE A 182 -6.32 -28.04 3.33
C PHE A 182 -5.35 -27.05 3.96
N ASP A 183 -4.80 -27.43 5.10
CA ASP A 183 -3.88 -26.64 5.90
C ASP A 183 -3.02 -27.56 6.78
N LEU A 184 -1.78 -27.16 7.08
CA LEU A 184 -0.87 -27.91 7.95
C LEU A 184 -0.42 -27.12 9.16
N GLU A 185 -0.45 -27.79 10.30
CA GLU A 185 0.23 -27.31 11.49
C GLU A 185 1.59 -27.94 11.63
N THR A 186 2.58 -27.13 12.01
CA THR A 186 3.98 -27.50 11.84
C THR A 186 4.88 -26.96 12.95
N THR A 187 6.10 -27.50 13.02
CA THR A 187 7.05 -27.14 14.08
C THR A 187 7.90 -25.91 13.81
N SER A 188 7.84 -25.33 12.60
CA SER A 188 8.71 -24.24 12.16
C SER A 188 8.04 -23.50 11.02
N ILE A 189 8.31 -22.21 10.87
CA ILE A 189 7.88 -21.40 9.71
C ILE A 189 8.69 -21.67 8.43
N ASP A 190 9.81 -22.41 8.53
CA ASP A 190 10.62 -22.82 7.37
C ASP A 190 10.08 -24.15 6.82
N PRO A 191 9.42 -24.17 5.63
CA PRO A 191 8.82 -25.37 5.07
C PRO A 191 9.85 -26.46 4.72
N MET A 192 11.14 -26.12 4.59
CA MET A 192 12.20 -27.10 4.33
C MET A 192 12.73 -27.76 5.61
N ARG A 193 12.39 -27.25 6.79
CA ARG A 193 12.78 -27.80 8.11
C ARG A 193 11.58 -28.19 8.98
N ALA A 194 10.38 -27.73 8.62
CA ALA A 194 9.14 -28.05 9.30
C ALA A 194 8.86 -29.55 9.33
N ARG A 195 8.35 -30.01 10.47
CA ARG A 195 7.70 -31.32 10.64
C ARG A 195 6.21 -31.09 10.84
N VAL A 196 5.40 -31.97 10.27
CA VAL A 196 3.93 -31.90 10.39
C VAL A 196 3.51 -32.35 11.78
N VAL A 197 2.68 -31.53 12.42
CA VAL A 197 2.09 -31.77 13.75
C VAL A 197 0.63 -32.20 13.60
N GLY A 198 -0.09 -31.60 12.64
CA GLY A 198 -1.44 -31.98 12.29
C GLY A 198 -1.83 -31.53 10.89
N ILE A 199 -2.88 -32.15 10.38
CA ILE A 199 -3.44 -31.88 9.04
C ILE A 199 -4.89 -31.46 9.22
N SER A 200 -5.25 -30.31 8.69
CA SER A 200 -6.63 -29.83 8.67
C SER A 200 -7.20 -29.89 7.26
N VAL A 201 -8.42 -30.41 7.11
CA VAL A 201 -9.09 -30.55 5.82
C VAL A 201 -10.58 -30.24 5.95
N CYS A 202 -11.12 -29.52 4.96
CA CYS A 202 -12.52 -29.16 4.91
C CYS A 202 -13.08 -29.34 3.48
N GLY A 203 -13.99 -30.30 3.30
CA GLY A 203 -14.72 -30.50 2.04
C GLY A 203 -16.14 -29.91 2.04
N ARG A 204 -16.63 -29.49 3.21
CA ARG A 204 -17.98 -28.95 3.41
C ARG A 204 -17.96 -27.89 4.50
N LEU A 205 -18.51 -26.72 4.20
CA LEU A 205 -18.56 -25.57 5.11
C LEU A 205 -19.12 -25.96 6.48
N GLY A 206 -18.41 -25.56 7.53
CA GLY A 206 -18.75 -25.83 8.92
C GLY A 206 -18.51 -27.28 9.37
N GLU A 207 -17.94 -28.17 8.54
CA GLU A 207 -17.63 -29.56 8.89
C GLU A 207 -16.14 -29.92 8.69
N PRO A 208 -15.17 -29.06 9.09
CA PRO A 208 -13.75 -29.36 8.98
C PRO A 208 -13.30 -30.49 9.92
N VAL A 209 -12.18 -31.10 9.57
CA VAL A 209 -11.55 -32.21 10.30
C VAL A 209 -10.09 -31.87 10.58
N TYR A 210 -9.67 -32.11 11.82
CA TYR A 210 -8.28 -32.07 12.24
C TYR A 210 -7.75 -33.48 12.53
N ILE A 211 -6.61 -33.81 11.94
CA ILE A 211 -5.91 -35.10 12.08
C ILE A 211 -4.58 -34.85 12.80
N PRO A 212 -4.46 -35.11 14.10
CA PRO A 212 -3.21 -34.98 14.83
C PRO A 212 -2.26 -36.12 14.49
N VAL A 213 -0.99 -35.79 14.20
CA VAL A 213 0.03 -36.77 13.77
C VAL A 213 1.39 -36.59 14.45
N GLY A 214 1.60 -35.48 15.18
CA GLY A 214 2.92 -35.12 15.70
C GLY A 214 2.93 -34.33 17.00
N HIS A 215 1.83 -34.30 17.76
CA HIS A 215 1.78 -33.67 19.09
C HIS A 215 2.58 -34.47 20.13
N ARG A 216 3.22 -33.77 21.07
CA ARG A 216 4.26 -34.31 21.97
C ARG A 216 4.15 -33.89 23.44
N TYR A 217 3.10 -33.16 23.81
CA TYR A 217 2.89 -32.77 25.20
C TYR A 217 2.63 -33.98 26.12
N LEU A 218 2.85 -33.79 27.43
CA LEU A 218 2.67 -34.84 28.42
C LEU A 218 1.19 -35.27 28.47
N GLY A 219 0.93 -36.56 28.27
CA GLY A 219 -0.43 -37.12 28.27
C GLY A 219 -1.18 -36.96 26.95
N VAL A 220 -0.47 -36.66 25.85
CA VAL A 220 -1.07 -36.62 24.51
C VAL A 220 -1.80 -37.94 24.17
N PRO A 221 -3.03 -37.88 23.62
CA PRO A 221 -3.75 -39.06 23.16
C PRO A 221 -3.02 -39.82 22.05
N GLU A 222 -3.47 -41.05 21.76
CA GLU A 222 -3.01 -41.79 20.58
C GLU A 222 -3.36 -41.02 19.30
N GLN A 223 -2.40 -40.98 18.37
CA GLN A 223 -2.47 -40.22 17.13
C GLN A 223 -2.25 -41.13 15.93
N ILE A 224 -2.78 -40.74 14.77
CA ILE A 224 -2.55 -41.48 13.53
C ILE A 224 -1.09 -41.26 13.10
N PRO A 225 -0.32 -42.31 12.74
CA PRO A 225 0.99 -42.12 12.16
C PRO A 225 0.93 -41.25 10.90
N LEU A 226 1.86 -40.29 10.76
CA LEU A 226 1.88 -39.33 9.66
C LEU A 226 1.83 -40.03 8.29
N GLU A 227 2.59 -41.11 8.11
CA GLU A 227 2.65 -41.88 6.87
C GLU A 227 1.29 -42.50 6.53
N THR A 228 0.56 -43.00 7.54
CA THR A 228 -0.80 -43.52 7.38
C THR A 228 -1.78 -42.42 7.01
N ALA A 229 -1.69 -41.26 7.66
CA ALA A 229 -2.53 -40.10 7.37
C ALA A 229 -2.33 -39.62 5.92
N LEU A 230 -1.08 -39.43 5.51
CA LEU A 230 -0.72 -38.99 4.16
C LEU A 230 -1.10 -40.03 3.10
N ALA A 231 -0.86 -41.32 3.35
CA ALA A 231 -1.25 -42.38 2.41
C ALA A 231 -2.76 -42.40 2.15
N ALA A 232 -3.58 -42.14 3.18
CA ALA A 232 -5.03 -42.08 3.06
C ALA A 232 -5.52 -40.80 2.35
N LEU A 233 -4.89 -39.65 2.61
CA LEU A 233 -5.27 -38.36 2.01
C LEU A 233 -4.72 -38.17 0.59
N LYS A 234 -3.62 -38.85 0.23
CA LYS A 234 -2.95 -38.70 -1.07
C LYS A 234 -3.90 -38.82 -2.27
N PRO A 235 -4.82 -39.81 -2.36
CA PRO A 235 -5.76 -39.89 -3.47
C PRO A 235 -6.59 -38.61 -3.65
N VAL A 236 -7.04 -37.97 -2.57
CA VAL A 236 -7.82 -36.72 -2.62
C VAL A 236 -6.94 -35.53 -3.02
N LEU A 237 -5.78 -35.40 -2.38
CA LEU A 237 -4.86 -34.28 -2.60
C LEU A 237 -4.22 -34.29 -4.00
N THR A 238 -4.17 -35.45 -4.66
CA THR A 238 -3.61 -35.63 -6.01
C THR A 238 -4.66 -35.78 -7.12
N ASP A 239 -5.96 -35.85 -6.79
CA ASP A 239 -7.00 -36.04 -7.81
C ASP A 239 -7.21 -34.74 -8.63
N PRO A 240 -6.95 -34.75 -9.96
CA PRO A 240 -7.17 -33.58 -10.81
C PRO A 240 -8.62 -33.08 -10.85
N LYS A 241 -9.60 -33.90 -10.45
CA LYS A 241 -11.04 -33.56 -10.44
C LYS A 241 -11.47 -32.81 -9.19
N ILE A 242 -10.73 -32.94 -8.09
CA ILE A 242 -11.03 -32.28 -6.82
C ILE A 242 -10.22 -30.99 -6.77
N ARG A 243 -10.91 -29.85 -6.65
CA ARG A 243 -10.24 -28.56 -6.50
C ARG A 243 -9.60 -28.47 -5.13
N LYS A 244 -8.31 -28.15 -5.05
CA LYS A 244 -7.65 -27.85 -3.77
C LYS A 244 -7.53 -26.35 -3.57
N VAL A 245 -7.94 -25.87 -2.41
CA VAL A 245 -7.80 -24.45 -2.01
C VAL A 245 -7.05 -24.35 -0.70
N ALA A 246 -6.24 -23.31 -0.54
CA ALA A 246 -5.47 -23.07 0.68
C ALA A 246 -5.20 -21.58 0.85
N GLN A 247 -4.81 -21.18 2.05
CA GLN A 247 -4.18 -19.90 2.30
C GLN A 247 -2.66 -20.10 2.23
N ASN A 248 -1.95 -19.35 1.40
CA ASN A 248 -0.48 -19.51 1.28
C ASN A 248 -0.07 -20.96 0.96
N ALA A 249 -0.76 -21.54 -0.03
CA ALA A 249 -0.59 -22.91 -0.50
C ALA A 249 0.86 -23.35 -0.74
N PRO A 250 1.81 -22.48 -1.20
CA PRO A 250 3.20 -22.90 -1.37
C PRO A 250 3.84 -23.48 -0.10
N TYR A 251 3.47 -22.96 1.07
CA TYR A 251 4.00 -23.44 2.34
C TYR A 251 3.64 -24.91 2.59
N ASP A 252 2.33 -25.21 2.59
CA ASP A 252 1.82 -26.55 2.87
C ASP A 252 2.20 -27.55 1.78
N ALA A 253 2.07 -27.14 0.52
CA ALA A 253 2.34 -28.00 -0.62
C ALA A 253 3.83 -28.36 -0.73
N LEU A 254 4.75 -27.49 -0.31
CA LEU A 254 6.19 -27.80 -0.29
C LEU A 254 6.51 -28.88 0.76
N ILE A 255 5.90 -28.79 1.95
CA ILE A 255 6.04 -29.79 3.01
C ILE A 255 5.48 -31.14 2.56
N LEU A 256 4.27 -31.15 1.97
CA LEU A 256 3.66 -32.36 1.43
C LEU A 256 4.50 -32.99 0.32
N ARG A 257 5.10 -32.16 -0.56
CA ARG A 257 5.99 -32.63 -1.63
C ARG A 257 7.25 -33.32 -1.07
N ARG A 258 7.86 -32.76 -0.02
CA ARG A 258 8.99 -33.41 0.69
C ARG A 258 8.61 -34.78 1.25
N LEU A 259 7.34 -34.96 1.60
CA LEU A 259 6.77 -36.20 2.13
C LEU A 259 6.15 -37.10 1.03
N GLY A 260 6.38 -36.79 -0.25
CA GLY A 260 5.97 -37.63 -1.38
C GLY A 260 4.50 -37.48 -1.82
N VAL A 261 3.85 -36.36 -1.45
CA VAL A 261 2.48 -36.00 -1.85
C VAL A 261 2.53 -34.70 -2.67
N GLU A 262 2.32 -34.80 -3.98
CA GLU A 262 2.25 -33.63 -4.86
C GLU A 262 0.80 -33.13 -4.96
N VAL A 263 0.46 -32.07 -4.22
CA VAL A 263 -0.89 -31.50 -4.26
C VAL A 263 -1.19 -30.96 -5.65
N THR A 264 -2.22 -31.48 -6.30
CA THR A 264 -2.61 -31.05 -7.65
C THR A 264 -4.08 -31.29 -7.94
N PRO A 265 -4.84 -30.31 -8.47
CA PRO A 265 -4.42 -28.95 -8.79
C PRO A 265 -4.62 -28.04 -7.57
N ILE A 266 -3.64 -27.18 -7.26
CA ILE A 266 -3.89 -26.02 -6.40
C ILE A 266 -4.74 -25.05 -7.21
N SER A 267 -6.04 -25.07 -6.97
CA SER A 267 -7.06 -24.43 -7.79
C SER A 267 -7.36 -22.99 -7.37
N PHE A 268 -7.02 -22.63 -6.13
CA PHE A 268 -7.12 -21.26 -5.65
C PHE A 268 -6.27 -21.08 -4.38
N ASP A 269 -5.58 -19.94 -4.29
CA ASP A 269 -4.92 -19.50 -3.08
C ASP A 269 -5.59 -18.19 -2.60
N THR A 270 -6.12 -18.17 -1.38
CA THR A 270 -6.87 -17.02 -0.85
C THR A 270 -5.99 -15.78 -0.66
N MET A 271 -4.70 -15.96 -0.36
CA MET A 271 -3.73 -14.87 -0.26
C MET A 271 -3.51 -14.22 -1.63
N VAL A 272 -3.29 -15.04 -2.66
CA VAL A 272 -3.10 -14.57 -4.04
C VAL A 272 -4.36 -13.88 -4.56
N GLY A 273 -5.53 -14.49 -4.33
CA GLY A 273 -6.81 -13.92 -4.72
C GLY A 273 -7.07 -12.55 -4.07
N ALA A 274 -6.84 -12.43 -2.76
CA ALA A 274 -6.98 -11.16 -2.05
C ALA A 274 -5.98 -10.10 -2.52
N TYR A 275 -4.74 -10.50 -2.77
CA TYR A 275 -3.70 -9.63 -3.30
C TYR A 275 -4.06 -9.03 -4.67
N LEU A 276 -4.64 -9.82 -5.58
CA LEU A 276 -5.09 -9.31 -6.87
C LEU A 276 -6.19 -8.24 -6.74
N ILE A 277 -7.09 -8.40 -5.77
CA ILE A 277 -8.21 -7.48 -5.56
C ILE A 277 -7.73 -6.10 -5.09
N ASP A 278 -6.74 -6.06 -4.18
CA ASP A 278 -6.25 -4.82 -3.59
C ASP A 278 -4.79 -4.95 -3.10
N PRO A 279 -3.80 -4.83 -4.00
CA PRO A 279 -2.39 -5.11 -3.68
C PRO A 279 -1.74 -4.09 -2.74
N ASP A 280 -2.40 -2.98 -2.42
CA ASP A 280 -1.93 -1.94 -1.50
C ASP A 280 -2.41 -2.13 -0.07
N ARG A 281 -3.55 -2.78 0.12
CA ARG A 281 -4.22 -2.88 1.42
C ARG A 281 -4.03 -4.27 2.04
N GLY A 282 -2.77 -4.61 2.27
CA GLY A 282 -2.39 -5.73 3.14
C GLY A 282 -2.60 -5.42 4.63
N PRO A 283 -2.37 -6.39 5.53
CA PRO A 283 -1.83 -7.73 5.24
C PRO A 283 -2.86 -8.71 4.65
N PHE A 284 -2.36 -9.71 3.91
CA PHE A 284 -3.19 -10.73 3.23
C PHE A 284 -3.22 -12.06 4.00
N ASP A 285 -2.95 -12.04 5.30
CA ASP A 285 -3.08 -13.21 6.17
C ASP A 285 -4.55 -13.59 6.37
N LEU A 286 -4.80 -14.87 6.67
CA LEU A 286 -6.16 -15.40 6.77
C LEU A 286 -7.03 -14.68 7.79
N LYS A 287 -6.43 -14.23 8.90
CA LYS A 287 -7.15 -13.59 10.01
C LYS A 287 -7.65 -12.21 9.59
N SER A 288 -6.80 -11.43 8.93
CA SER A 288 -7.18 -10.16 8.31
C SER A 288 -8.25 -10.33 7.23
N LEU A 289 -8.15 -11.38 6.41
CA LEU A 289 -9.15 -11.68 5.38
C LEU A 289 -10.50 -12.12 5.98
N SER A 290 -10.49 -12.97 7.00
CA SER A 290 -11.69 -13.38 7.74
C SER A 290 -12.42 -12.17 8.32
N LYS A 291 -11.69 -11.27 8.98
CA LYS A 291 -12.28 -10.05 9.54
C LYS A 291 -12.88 -9.17 8.45
N LYS A 292 -12.16 -8.97 7.34
CA LYS A 292 -12.59 -8.09 6.24
C LYS A 292 -13.80 -8.63 5.48
N TRP A 293 -13.82 -9.92 5.17
CA TRP A 293 -14.79 -10.52 4.23
C TRP A 293 -15.94 -11.26 4.92
N LEU A 294 -15.71 -11.80 6.11
CA LEU A 294 -16.70 -12.58 6.87
C LEU A 294 -17.16 -11.87 8.15
N ASN A 295 -16.48 -10.78 8.54
CA ASN A 295 -16.66 -10.12 9.83
C ASN A 295 -16.52 -11.11 11.01
N HIS A 296 -15.58 -12.06 10.88
CA HIS A 296 -15.30 -13.09 11.88
C HIS A 296 -13.87 -12.91 12.43
N ASP A 297 -13.76 -12.78 13.75
CA ASP A 297 -12.48 -12.77 14.46
C ASP A 297 -12.04 -14.20 14.73
N MET A 298 -10.88 -14.56 14.17
CA MET A 298 -10.25 -15.86 14.37
C MET A 298 -9.27 -15.82 15.53
N THR A 299 -9.04 -16.96 16.17
CA THR A 299 -8.02 -17.12 17.21
C THR A 299 -6.61 -16.89 16.65
N LEU A 300 -5.77 -16.18 17.41
CA LEU A 300 -4.39 -15.91 17.03
C LEU A 300 -3.47 -17.08 17.38
N TYR A 301 -2.40 -17.28 16.61
CA TYR A 301 -1.41 -18.34 16.88
C TYR A 301 -0.84 -18.23 18.30
N GLU A 302 -0.50 -17.00 18.74
CA GLU A 302 0.05 -16.75 20.09
C GLU A 302 -0.94 -17.07 21.22
N GLU A 303 -2.25 -17.06 20.96
CA GLU A 303 -3.28 -17.40 21.95
C GLU A 303 -3.38 -18.91 22.17
N VAL A 304 -2.97 -19.71 21.17
CA VAL A 304 -3.04 -21.18 21.20
C VAL A 304 -1.71 -21.78 21.58
N ALA A 305 -0.63 -21.39 20.89
CA ALA A 305 0.70 -21.93 21.14
C ALA A 305 1.42 -21.21 22.28
N GLY A 306 1.11 -19.94 22.56
CA GLY A 306 1.94 -19.11 23.42
C GLY A 306 3.18 -18.56 22.68
N LYS A 307 3.83 -17.57 23.30
CA LYS A 307 4.95 -16.86 22.66
C LYS A 307 6.22 -17.71 22.62
N GLY A 308 6.64 -18.08 21.41
CA GLY A 308 7.90 -18.79 21.18
C GLY A 308 7.81 -20.30 21.44
N GLU A 309 6.62 -20.84 21.67
CA GLU A 309 6.42 -22.28 21.79
C GLU A 309 6.06 -22.92 20.44
N CYS A 310 6.37 -24.20 20.33
CA CYS A 310 6.13 -25.00 19.14
C CYS A 310 4.71 -25.56 19.14
N PHE A 311 4.06 -25.62 17.98
CA PHE A 311 2.69 -26.15 17.87
C PHE A 311 2.55 -27.60 18.33
N ASP A 312 3.66 -28.37 18.36
CA ASP A 312 3.67 -29.75 18.87
C ASP A 312 3.41 -29.88 20.39
N GLN A 313 3.36 -28.77 21.13
CA GLN A 313 2.99 -28.72 22.54
C GLN A 313 1.53 -28.32 22.79
N VAL A 314 0.79 -27.94 21.75
CA VAL A 314 -0.60 -27.49 21.87
C VAL A 314 -1.51 -28.68 22.17
N PRO A 315 -2.45 -28.61 23.15
CA PRO A 315 -3.45 -29.66 23.36
C PRO A 315 -4.28 -29.93 22.10
N VAL A 316 -4.49 -31.21 21.75
CA VAL A 316 -5.10 -31.59 20.45
C VAL A 316 -6.50 -30.99 20.22
N GLU A 317 -7.27 -30.74 21.27
CA GLU A 317 -8.59 -30.11 21.19
C GLU A 317 -8.49 -28.61 20.82
N GLN A 318 -7.49 -27.91 21.35
CA GLN A 318 -7.24 -26.50 21.00
C GLN A 318 -6.66 -26.40 19.60
N ALA A 319 -5.74 -27.31 19.24
CA ALA A 319 -5.22 -27.44 17.90
C ALA A 319 -6.34 -27.71 16.88
N ARG A 320 -7.28 -28.60 17.20
CA ARG A 320 -8.48 -28.83 16.39
C ARG A 320 -9.22 -27.54 16.12
N ASP A 321 -9.57 -26.78 17.16
CA ASP A 321 -10.40 -25.57 16.99
C ASP A 321 -9.71 -24.51 16.14
N TYR A 322 -8.41 -24.33 16.34
CA TYR A 322 -7.58 -23.42 15.57
C TYR A 322 -7.50 -23.84 14.09
N SER A 323 -6.99 -25.04 13.82
CA SER A 323 -6.68 -25.49 12.46
C SER A 323 -7.93 -25.79 11.64
N CYS A 324 -8.99 -26.31 12.28
CA CYS A 324 -10.28 -26.47 11.61
C CYS A 324 -10.85 -25.12 11.17
N CYS A 325 -10.73 -24.08 12.00
CA CYS A 325 -11.16 -22.74 11.65
C CYS A 325 -10.40 -22.20 10.44
N ASP A 326 -9.07 -22.41 10.38
CA ASP A 326 -8.25 -22.01 9.23
C ASP A 326 -8.73 -22.66 7.92
N SER A 327 -8.94 -23.99 7.91
CA SER A 327 -9.44 -24.68 6.71
C SER A 327 -10.88 -24.31 6.33
N ASP A 328 -11.78 -24.12 7.31
CA ASP A 328 -13.18 -23.77 7.07
C ASP A 328 -13.33 -22.33 6.55
N VAL A 329 -12.63 -21.37 7.17
CA VAL A 329 -12.58 -19.98 6.72
C VAL A 329 -11.99 -19.90 5.31
N THR A 330 -10.94 -20.66 5.03
CA THR A 330 -10.35 -20.73 3.68
C THR A 330 -11.37 -21.22 2.65
N LEU A 331 -12.14 -22.27 2.98
CA LEU A 331 -13.20 -22.79 2.10
C LEU A 331 -14.33 -21.77 1.89
N HIS A 332 -14.67 -20.96 2.91
CA HIS A 332 -15.63 -19.86 2.79
C HIS A 332 -15.11 -18.73 1.88
N LEU A 333 -13.85 -18.32 2.06
CA LEU A 333 -13.25 -17.18 1.36
C LEU A 333 -12.97 -17.47 -0.11
N ALA A 334 -12.49 -18.67 -0.44
CA ALA A 334 -12.05 -19.02 -1.79
C ALA A 334 -13.06 -18.64 -2.90
N PRO A 335 -14.34 -19.08 -2.87
CA PRO A 335 -15.30 -18.73 -3.91
C PRO A 335 -15.65 -17.23 -3.93
N MET A 336 -15.64 -16.55 -2.78
CA MET A 336 -15.95 -15.11 -2.69
C MET A 336 -14.85 -14.26 -3.35
N LEU A 337 -13.59 -14.57 -3.01
CA LEU A 337 -12.43 -13.89 -3.57
C LEU A 337 -12.26 -14.21 -5.05
N GLU A 338 -12.41 -15.48 -5.45
CA GLU A 338 -12.35 -15.89 -6.85
C GLU A 338 -13.41 -15.15 -7.68
N LYS A 339 -14.66 -15.13 -7.20
CA LYS A 339 -15.73 -14.39 -7.87
C LYS A 339 -15.36 -12.91 -8.01
N ARG A 340 -14.83 -12.28 -6.97
CA ARG A 340 -14.44 -10.88 -7.02
C ARG A 340 -13.34 -10.61 -8.04
N VAL A 341 -12.29 -11.44 -8.07
CA VAL A 341 -11.20 -11.34 -9.06
C VAL A 341 -11.75 -11.43 -10.50
N ARG A 342 -12.71 -12.33 -10.73
CA ARG A 342 -13.37 -12.50 -12.04
C ARG A 342 -14.28 -11.32 -12.39
N ASP A 343 -15.09 -10.83 -11.46
CA ASP A 343 -15.92 -9.63 -11.63
C ASP A 343 -15.05 -8.39 -11.96
N ASP A 344 -13.84 -8.33 -11.39
CA ASP A 344 -12.84 -7.30 -11.66
C ASP A 344 -12.04 -7.54 -12.96
N GLN A 345 -12.46 -8.50 -13.80
CA GLN A 345 -11.85 -8.83 -15.10
C GLN A 345 -10.38 -9.30 -15.02
N MET A 346 -9.96 -9.81 -13.86
CA MET A 346 -8.61 -10.35 -13.65
C MET A 346 -8.56 -11.89 -13.76
N GLY A 347 -9.60 -12.52 -14.31
CA GLY A 347 -9.66 -13.98 -14.48
C GLY A 347 -8.51 -14.55 -15.30
N ARG A 348 -8.15 -13.90 -16.42
CA ARG A 348 -7.01 -14.31 -17.24
C ARG A 348 -5.68 -14.25 -16.46
N LEU A 349 -5.47 -13.19 -15.69
CA LEU A 349 -4.29 -13.03 -14.85
C LEU A 349 -4.18 -14.13 -13.79
N LEU A 350 -5.31 -14.47 -13.16
CA LEU A 350 -5.38 -15.52 -12.16
C LEU A 350 -5.07 -16.90 -12.79
N ASP A 351 -5.77 -17.23 -13.88
CA ASP A 351 -5.78 -18.58 -14.46
C ASP A 351 -4.51 -18.88 -15.28
N GLU A 352 -3.96 -17.89 -16.01
CA GLU A 352 -2.80 -18.09 -16.90
C GLU A 352 -1.45 -17.75 -16.25
N ILE A 353 -1.43 -16.93 -15.19
CA ILE A 353 -0.19 -16.45 -14.58
C ILE A 353 -0.10 -16.85 -13.10
N GLU A 354 -0.98 -16.36 -12.23
CA GLU A 354 -0.74 -16.45 -10.78
C GLU A 354 -0.91 -17.87 -10.21
N LEU A 355 -1.92 -18.62 -10.64
CA LEU A 355 -2.13 -20.00 -10.16
C LEU A 355 -1.11 -20.99 -10.74
N PRO A 356 -0.82 -21.00 -12.06
CA PRO A 356 0.23 -21.87 -12.61
C PRO A 356 1.61 -21.62 -12.01
N LEU A 357 1.92 -20.36 -11.69
CA LEU A 357 3.19 -19.97 -11.08
C LEU A 357 3.44 -20.65 -9.73
N LEU A 358 2.39 -20.97 -8.95
CA LEU A 358 2.54 -21.67 -7.67
C LEU A 358 3.32 -22.99 -7.82
N GLY A 359 3.03 -23.77 -8.86
CA GLY A 359 3.73 -25.02 -9.13
C GLY A 359 5.21 -24.82 -9.46
N VAL A 360 5.54 -23.75 -10.19
CA VAL A 360 6.91 -23.36 -10.52
C VAL A 360 7.67 -22.90 -9.26
N LEU A 361 7.04 -22.09 -8.41
CA LEU A 361 7.64 -21.63 -7.16
C LEU A 361 7.94 -22.81 -6.23
N LEU A 362 7.01 -23.75 -6.08
CA LEU A 362 7.24 -24.98 -5.32
C LEU A 362 8.47 -25.77 -5.79
N GLU A 363 8.69 -25.85 -7.10
CA GLU A 363 9.88 -26.51 -7.65
C GLU A 363 11.16 -25.69 -7.41
N LEU A 364 11.10 -24.37 -7.63
CA LEU A 364 12.25 -23.48 -7.41
C LEU A 364 12.71 -23.49 -5.95
N GLU A 365 11.77 -23.36 -5.01
CA GLU A 365 12.04 -23.39 -3.58
C GLU A 365 12.55 -24.76 -3.15
N GLY A 366 11.90 -25.85 -3.58
CA GLY A 366 12.32 -27.21 -3.25
C GLY A 366 13.71 -27.57 -3.79
N ASN A 367 14.08 -27.06 -4.97
CA ASN A 367 15.40 -27.28 -5.56
C ASN A 367 16.52 -26.55 -4.79
N GLY A 368 16.27 -25.30 -4.38
CA GLY A 368 17.26 -24.45 -3.72
C GLY A 368 18.53 -24.18 -4.56
N VAL A 369 19.47 -23.45 -3.97
CA VAL A 369 20.74 -23.07 -4.61
C VAL A 369 21.94 -23.50 -3.76
N LYS A 370 22.98 -24.03 -4.42
CA LYS A 370 24.21 -24.46 -3.75
C LYS A 370 25.19 -23.30 -3.62
N ILE A 371 25.91 -23.29 -2.50
CA ILE A 371 26.97 -22.32 -2.24
C ILE A 371 28.30 -23.03 -1.93
N ASP A 372 29.41 -22.34 -2.18
CA ASP A 372 30.74 -22.76 -1.76
C ASP A 372 31.06 -22.18 -0.37
N ALA A 373 30.88 -23.00 0.66
CA ALA A 373 31.14 -22.61 2.06
C ALA A 373 32.60 -22.21 2.32
N ASN A 374 33.56 -22.77 1.58
CA ASN A 374 34.99 -22.43 1.73
C ASN A 374 35.28 -21.05 1.15
N HIS A 375 34.67 -20.73 0.00
CA HIS A 375 34.72 -19.39 -0.58
C HIS A 375 34.14 -18.35 0.39
N PHE A 376 32.96 -18.60 0.95
CA PHE A 376 32.34 -17.71 1.94
C PHE A 376 33.19 -17.53 3.21
N SER A 377 33.76 -18.62 3.74
CA SER A 377 34.66 -18.57 4.91
C SER A 377 35.92 -17.74 4.64
N SER A 378 36.48 -17.84 3.43
CA SER A 378 37.66 -17.07 3.03
C SER A 378 37.31 -15.59 2.85
N LEU A 379 36.16 -15.31 2.23
CA LEU A 379 35.65 -13.96 2.02
C LEU A 379 35.33 -13.25 3.35
N SER A 380 34.80 -13.98 4.33
CA SER A 380 34.53 -13.46 5.69
C SER A 380 35.81 -12.93 6.34
N ARG A 381 36.90 -13.73 6.30
CA ARG A 381 38.22 -13.33 6.83
C ARG A 381 38.83 -12.13 6.08
N GLU A 382 38.63 -12.05 4.77
CA GLU A 382 39.08 -10.91 3.96
C GLU A 382 38.35 -9.62 4.37
N PHE A 383 37.02 -9.70 4.52
CA PHE A 383 36.21 -8.56 4.92
C PHE A 383 36.55 -8.09 6.34
N ASP A 384 36.78 -9.00 7.28
CA ASP A 384 37.23 -8.65 8.64
C ASP A 384 38.55 -7.86 8.62
N ARG A 385 39.51 -8.26 7.77
CA ARG A 385 40.79 -7.53 7.61
C ARG A 385 40.56 -6.13 7.03
N ARG A 386 39.74 -6.01 5.97
CA ARG A 386 39.41 -4.71 5.35
C ARG A 386 38.70 -3.79 6.33
N MET A 387 37.70 -4.30 7.05
CA MET A 387 36.96 -3.55 8.07
C MET A 387 37.88 -3.08 9.19
N THR A 388 38.77 -3.94 9.69
CA THR A 388 39.77 -3.55 10.69
C THR A 388 40.69 -2.43 10.18
N GLY A 389 41.07 -2.47 8.90
CA GLY A 389 41.80 -1.40 8.24
C GLY A 389 41.03 -0.07 8.23
N SER A 390 39.78 -0.10 7.77
CA SER A 390 38.90 1.09 7.75
C SER A 390 38.68 1.68 9.15
N VAL A 391 38.55 0.85 10.19
CA VAL A 391 38.43 1.29 11.59
C VAL A 391 39.69 2.02 12.05
N LYS A 392 40.89 1.46 11.79
CA LYS A 392 42.17 2.08 12.16
C LYS A 392 42.38 3.43 11.46
N GLU A 393 42.05 3.50 10.17
CA GLU A 393 42.08 4.75 9.41
C GLU A 393 41.08 5.77 9.97
N ALA A 394 39.86 5.35 10.29
CA ALA A 394 38.84 6.21 10.89
C ALA A 394 39.29 6.76 12.25
N PHE A 395 39.94 5.96 13.09
CA PHE A 395 40.49 6.41 14.39
C PHE A 395 41.59 7.44 14.20
N THR A 396 42.45 7.23 13.20
CA THR A 396 43.51 8.18 12.85
C THR A 396 42.93 9.51 12.38
N LEU A 397 41.91 9.48 11.51
CA LEU A 397 41.24 10.67 10.99
C LEU A 397 40.40 11.39 12.06
N ALA A 398 39.84 10.67 13.04
CA ALA A 398 39.09 11.25 14.14
C ALA A 398 39.98 11.71 15.31
N GLY A 399 41.20 11.19 15.43
CA GLY A 399 42.11 11.43 16.54
C GLY A 399 41.67 10.82 17.88
N GLU A 400 40.71 9.89 17.87
CA GLU A 400 40.30 9.10 19.04
C GLU A 400 39.60 7.80 18.59
N GLU A 401 39.49 6.83 19.49
CA GLU A 401 38.73 5.61 19.25
C GLU A 401 37.23 5.83 19.51
N PHE A 402 36.39 5.23 18.67
CA PHE A 402 34.94 5.29 18.81
C PHE A 402 34.29 4.11 18.07
N ASN A 403 33.01 3.87 18.31
CA ASN A 403 32.25 2.82 17.63
C ASN A 403 31.63 3.38 16.34
N LEU A 404 32.10 2.88 15.18
CA LEU A 404 31.60 3.24 13.84
C LEU A 404 30.16 2.78 13.58
N ASP A 405 29.66 1.83 14.37
CA ASP A 405 28.26 1.37 14.32
C ASP A 405 27.33 2.21 15.19
N SER A 406 27.87 3.09 16.06
CA SER A 406 27.07 3.93 16.97
C SER A 406 26.77 5.30 16.36
N PRO A 407 25.51 5.59 15.96
CA PRO A 407 25.16 6.89 15.39
C PRO A 407 25.43 8.05 16.34
N LYS A 408 25.27 7.85 17.66
CA LYS A 408 25.54 8.88 18.67
C LYS A 408 27.02 9.25 18.72
N GLN A 409 27.91 8.27 18.68
CA GLN A 409 29.35 8.55 18.71
C GLN A 409 29.80 9.20 17.40
N LEU A 410 29.25 8.76 16.27
CA LEU A 410 29.49 9.40 14.98
C LEU A 410 29.03 10.85 14.96
N GLN A 411 27.85 11.17 15.51
CA GLN A 411 27.36 12.54 15.61
C GLN A 411 28.32 13.44 16.42
N ARG A 412 28.80 12.95 17.57
CA ARG A 412 29.80 13.65 18.39
C ARG A 412 31.07 13.95 17.59
N ILE A 413 31.63 12.94 16.92
CA ILE A 413 32.87 13.11 16.15
C ILE A 413 32.68 14.05 14.96
N LEU A 414 31.64 13.83 14.14
CA LEU A 414 31.45 14.57 12.89
C LEU A 414 31.02 16.03 13.12
N PHE A 415 30.10 16.27 14.05
CA PHE A 415 29.46 17.59 14.19
C PHE A 415 29.94 18.39 15.40
N GLU A 416 30.36 17.73 16.50
CA GLU A 416 30.82 18.46 17.69
C GLU A 416 32.35 18.67 17.65
N LYS A 417 33.11 17.62 17.32
CA LYS A 417 34.59 17.67 17.30
C LYS A 417 35.14 18.22 15.99
N LEU A 418 34.77 17.61 14.86
CA LEU A 418 35.25 18.03 13.54
C LEU A 418 34.48 19.24 13.00
N GLN A 419 33.35 19.60 13.63
CA GLN A 419 32.52 20.76 13.28
C GLN A 419 32.16 20.81 11.78
N LEU A 420 31.94 19.64 11.17
CA LEU A 420 31.51 19.57 9.78
C LEU A 420 30.09 20.15 9.63
N ASP A 421 29.77 20.68 8.46
CA ASP A 421 28.49 21.35 8.24
C ASP A 421 27.31 20.44 8.57
N THR A 422 26.42 20.95 9.42
CA THR A 422 25.32 20.13 9.92
C THR A 422 24.26 19.95 8.84
N GLY A 423 24.02 18.70 8.45
CA GLY A 423 22.93 18.33 7.55
C GLY A 423 21.55 18.33 8.22
N LYS A 424 20.66 17.47 7.71
CA LYS A 424 19.26 17.35 8.15
C LYS A 424 19.17 16.85 9.60
N ARG A 425 18.47 17.58 10.49
CA ARG A 425 18.16 17.13 11.85
C ARG A 425 17.01 16.13 11.87
N THR A 426 17.14 15.13 12.73
CA THR A 426 16.11 14.14 13.07
C THR A 426 15.67 14.33 14.52
N LYS A 427 14.61 13.62 14.95
CA LYS A 427 14.15 13.64 16.35
C LYS A 427 15.23 13.20 17.35
N THR A 428 16.25 12.46 16.91
CA THR A 428 17.31 11.89 17.75
C THR A 428 18.68 12.56 17.58
N GLY A 429 18.78 13.68 16.84
CA GLY A 429 20.03 14.38 16.56
C GLY A 429 20.30 14.56 15.06
N PHE A 430 21.54 14.83 14.68
CA PHE A 430 21.92 14.96 13.26
C PHE A 430 21.92 13.60 12.54
N SER A 431 21.35 13.52 11.34
CA SER A 431 21.36 12.26 10.58
C SER A 431 22.80 11.87 10.20
N THR A 432 23.11 10.57 10.31
CA THR A 432 24.35 9.97 9.79
C THR A 432 24.03 8.99 8.66
N ASP A 433 22.94 9.22 7.93
CA ASP A 433 22.54 8.37 6.80
C ASP A 433 23.51 8.49 5.63
N VAL A 434 23.46 7.53 4.71
CA VAL A 434 24.36 7.45 3.54
C VAL A 434 24.43 8.78 2.79
N SER A 435 23.29 9.38 2.47
CA SER A 435 23.22 10.66 1.72
C SER A 435 23.80 11.85 2.47
N VAL A 436 23.85 11.81 3.81
CA VAL A 436 24.49 12.87 4.60
C VAL A 436 25.99 12.65 4.62
N LEU A 437 26.44 11.41 4.86
CA LEU A 437 27.87 11.09 4.87
C LEU A 437 28.52 11.29 3.50
N GLU A 438 27.80 11.05 2.39
CA GLU A 438 28.29 11.33 1.04
C GLU A 438 28.58 12.82 0.85
N LYS A 439 27.70 13.72 1.32
CA LYS A 439 27.94 15.17 1.26
C LYS A 439 29.07 15.62 2.18
N LEU A 440 29.18 15.00 3.35
CA LEU A 440 30.25 15.31 4.30
C LEU A 440 31.62 14.81 3.81
N ALA A 441 31.64 13.81 2.92
CA ALA A 441 32.88 13.29 2.34
C ALA A 441 33.63 14.35 1.52
N ASP A 442 32.91 15.34 0.96
CA ASP A 442 33.51 16.48 0.26
C ASP A 442 34.27 17.42 1.21
N GLN A 443 33.92 17.43 2.50
CA GLN A 443 34.53 18.27 3.52
C GLN A 443 35.66 17.56 4.28
N HIS A 444 35.53 16.25 4.49
CA HIS A 444 36.48 15.48 5.27
C HIS A 444 36.53 14.01 4.82
N PRO A 445 37.70 13.34 4.82
CA PRO A 445 37.84 11.94 4.39
C PRO A 445 37.17 10.91 5.34
N LEU A 446 36.95 11.27 6.61
CA LEU A 446 36.36 10.36 7.62
C LEU A 446 34.97 9.82 7.22
N PRO A 447 33.98 10.65 6.81
CA PRO A 447 32.70 10.18 6.27
C PRO A 447 32.81 9.10 5.18
N ALA A 448 33.74 9.25 4.22
CA ALA A 448 33.95 8.26 3.16
C ALA A 448 34.42 6.91 3.74
N LYS A 449 35.29 6.95 4.76
CA LYS A 449 35.75 5.73 5.45
C LYS A 449 34.66 5.05 6.28
N ILE A 450 33.79 5.84 6.91
CA ILE A 450 32.61 5.31 7.61
C ILE A 450 31.65 4.63 6.64
N LEU A 451 31.43 5.23 5.46
CA LEU A 451 30.61 4.64 4.40
C LEU A 451 31.17 3.31 3.92
N GLU A 452 32.48 3.25 3.66
CA GLU A 452 33.19 2.02 3.27
C GLU A 452 33.00 0.93 4.34
N TYR A 453 33.27 1.24 5.61
CA TYR A 453 33.09 0.30 6.73
C TYR A 453 31.66 -0.22 6.82
N ARG A 454 30.65 0.67 6.81
CA ARG A 454 29.23 0.28 6.92
C ARG A 454 28.78 -0.59 5.74
N GLN A 455 29.27 -0.30 4.54
CA GLN A 455 28.98 -1.12 3.37
C GLN A 455 29.55 -2.55 3.54
N LEU A 456 30.81 -2.67 3.96
CA LEU A 456 31.44 -3.96 4.23
C LEU A 456 30.75 -4.72 5.36
N ALA A 457 30.47 -4.05 6.48
CA ALA A 457 29.78 -4.63 7.64
C ALA A 457 28.40 -5.18 7.25
N LYS A 458 27.62 -4.41 6.48
CA LYS A 458 26.31 -4.84 5.99
C LYS A 458 26.43 -6.06 5.07
N LEU A 459 27.34 -6.04 4.10
CA LEU A 459 27.52 -7.18 3.18
C LEU A 459 27.98 -8.43 3.91
N LYS A 460 28.86 -8.27 4.90
CA LYS A 460 29.34 -9.35 5.74
C LYS A 460 28.21 -9.98 6.56
N GLY A 461 27.51 -9.17 7.35
CA GLY A 461 26.44 -9.65 8.22
C GLY A 461 25.23 -10.18 7.46
N THR A 462 24.80 -9.50 6.39
CA THR A 462 23.59 -9.89 5.64
C THR A 462 23.81 -11.09 4.71
N TYR A 463 25.01 -11.25 4.14
CA TYR A 463 25.25 -12.28 3.13
C TYR A 463 26.40 -13.22 3.49
N ILE A 464 27.59 -12.70 3.78
CA ILE A 464 28.79 -13.54 3.85
C ILE A 464 28.73 -14.52 5.02
N ASP A 465 28.31 -14.04 6.19
CA ASP A 465 28.21 -14.86 7.40
C ASP A 465 26.83 -15.55 7.51
N ALA A 466 25.76 -14.90 7.01
CA ALA A 466 24.41 -15.42 7.12
C ALA A 466 24.09 -16.56 6.13
N LEU A 467 24.51 -16.46 4.87
CA LEU A 467 24.16 -17.46 3.84
C LEU A 467 24.67 -18.88 4.20
N PRO A 468 25.90 -19.08 4.68
CA PRO A 468 26.36 -20.39 5.14
C PRO A 468 25.52 -20.98 6.28
N ALA A 469 25.02 -20.15 7.20
CA ALA A 469 24.18 -20.60 8.32
C ALA A 469 22.78 -21.05 7.88
N LEU A 470 22.32 -20.57 6.72
CA LEU A 470 21.01 -20.90 6.14
C LEU A 470 21.04 -22.18 5.29
N VAL A 471 22.21 -22.76 5.04
CA VAL A 471 22.31 -24.03 4.31
C VAL A 471 21.52 -25.11 5.05
N ASN A 472 20.56 -25.71 4.35
CA ASN A 472 19.80 -26.82 4.86
C ASN A 472 20.72 -28.05 4.96
N PRO A 473 20.81 -28.72 6.12
CA PRO A 473 21.73 -29.83 6.34
C PRO A 473 21.37 -31.08 5.53
N ASP A 474 20.09 -31.29 5.19
CA ASP A 474 19.63 -32.47 4.46
C ASP A 474 19.92 -32.35 2.96
N THR A 475 19.80 -31.14 2.40
CA THR A 475 19.99 -30.90 0.96
C THR A 475 21.38 -30.35 0.62
N GLY A 476 22.07 -29.74 1.58
CA GLY A 476 23.32 -29.00 1.35
C GLY A 476 23.12 -27.71 0.55
N ARG A 477 21.89 -27.17 0.51
CA ARG A 477 21.51 -26.01 -0.32
C ARG A 477 20.76 -24.96 0.50
N ILE A 478 20.71 -23.73 -0.01
CA ILE A 478 19.89 -22.65 0.52
C ILE A 478 18.55 -22.66 -0.20
N HIS A 479 17.46 -22.57 0.56
CA HIS A 479 16.09 -22.53 0.04
C HIS A 479 15.49 -21.18 0.42
N THR A 480 15.32 -20.30 -0.56
CA THR A 480 14.66 -19.00 -0.35
C THR A 480 13.15 -19.16 -0.55
N SER A 481 12.35 -18.37 0.15
CA SER A 481 10.92 -18.26 -0.10
C SER A 481 10.62 -17.14 -1.09
N TYR A 482 9.86 -17.44 -2.13
CA TYR A 482 9.42 -16.49 -3.16
C TYR A 482 7.98 -16.07 -2.89
N ASN A 483 7.75 -14.78 -2.67
CA ASN A 483 6.44 -14.27 -2.30
C ASN A 483 5.75 -13.56 -3.47
N GLN A 484 4.55 -14.02 -3.85
CA GLN A 484 3.71 -13.39 -4.88
C GLN A 484 2.98 -12.14 -4.38
N ALA A 485 2.58 -12.11 -3.10
CA ALA A 485 1.64 -11.15 -2.54
C ALA A 485 2.30 -10.01 -1.72
N VAL A 486 3.48 -9.55 -2.12
CA VAL A 486 4.23 -8.50 -1.39
C VAL A 486 4.39 -7.22 -2.19
N ALA A 487 4.95 -7.30 -3.40
CA ALA A 487 5.20 -6.10 -4.17
C ALA A 487 3.91 -5.62 -4.84
N ALA A 488 3.51 -4.39 -4.51
CA ALA A 488 2.56 -3.54 -5.23
C ALA A 488 2.47 -3.73 -6.76
N THR A 489 3.61 -3.96 -7.42
CA THR A 489 3.76 -4.02 -8.87
C THR A 489 3.58 -5.43 -9.45
N GLY A 490 3.32 -6.46 -8.64
CA GLY A 490 3.23 -7.85 -9.13
C GLY A 490 4.56 -8.58 -9.20
N ARG A 491 5.68 -7.93 -8.86
CA ARG A 491 7.00 -8.60 -8.82
C ARG A 491 7.06 -9.63 -7.70
N LEU A 492 7.70 -10.76 -7.97
CA LEU A 492 8.12 -11.67 -6.91
C LEU A 492 9.08 -10.93 -5.96
N SER A 493 8.94 -11.15 -4.66
CA SER A 493 9.98 -10.84 -3.68
C SER A 493 10.61 -12.14 -3.17
N SER A 494 11.76 -12.04 -2.51
CA SER A 494 12.44 -13.19 -1.89
C SER A 494 12.78 -12.88 -0.43
N SER A 495 12.60 -13.86 0.43
CA SER A 495 12.91 -13.82 1.86
C SER A 495 13.66 -15.07 2.30
N ASP A 496 14.33 -14.96 3.44
CA ASP A 496 14.98 -16.06 4.16
C ASP A 496 15.85 -17.01 3.30
N PRO A 497 16.84 -16.48 2.55
CA PRO A 497 17.33 -15.09 2.50
C PRO A 497 16.78 -14.30 1.32
N ASN A 498 16.80 -12.96 1.40
CA ASN A 498 16.47 -12.11 0.26
C ASN A 498 17.61 -12.08 -0.78
N LEU A 499 17.49 -12.92 -1.81
CA LEU A 499 18.49 -13.04 -2.87
C LEU A 499 18.44 -11.90 -3.89
N GLN A 500 17.34 -11.16 -3.96
CA GLN A 500 17.15 -10.05 -4.91
C GLN A 500 18.00 -8.81 -4.56
N ASN A 501 18.30 -8.62 -3.28
CA ASN A 501 19.03 -7.45 -2.79
C ASN A 501 20.55 -7.60 -2.86
N ILE A 502 21.09 -8.73 -3.34
CA ILE A 502 22.53 -8.92 -3.50
C ILE A 502 23.05 -7.94 -4.58
N PRO A 503 23.99 -7.02 -4.25
CA PRO A 503 24.45 -6.03 -5.22
C PRO A 503 25.00 -6.67 -6.49
N VAL A 504 24.53 -6.21 -7.65
CA VAL A 504 24.90 -6.80 -8.95
C VAL A 504 26.19 -6.21 -9.51
N ARG A 505 26.42 -4.91 -9.30
CA ARG A 505 27.44 -4.14 -10.04
C ARG A 505 28.72 -3.84 -9.27
N THR A 506 28.71 -3.99 -7.94
CA THR A 506 29.89 -3.74 -7.09
C THR A 506 30.86 -4.92 -7.17
N SER A 507 32.15 -4.65 -6.95
CA SER A 507 33.18 -5.69 -6.82
C SER A 507 32.83 -6.72 -5.74
N GLU A 508 32.41 -6.24 -4.58
CA GLU A 508 32.02 -7.04 -3.42
C GLU A 508 30.79 -7.90 -3.71
N GLY A 509 29.79 -7.33 -4.40
CA GLY A 509 28.59 -8.07 -4.81
C GLY A 509 28.90 -9.19 -5.78
N ARG A 510 29.83 -8.96 -6.73
CA ARG A 510 30.32 -10.02 -7.63
C ARG A 510 31.04 -11.13 -6.87
N LEU A 511 31.82 -10.81 -5.83
CA LEU A 511 32.47 -11.82 -4.99
C LEU A 511 31.45 -12.68 -4.23
N ILE A 512 30.38 -12.09 -3.71
CA ILE A 512 29.28 -12.84 -3.07
C ILE A 512 28.60 -13.75 -4.09
N ARG A 513 28.27 -13.25 -5.29
CA ARG A 513 27.62 -14.03 -6.36
C ARG A 513 28.49 -15.19 -6.85
N LYS A 514 29.82 -15.04 -6.88
CA LYS A 514 30.76 -16.15 -7.19
C LYS A 514 30.66 -17.30 -6.19
N GLY A 515 30.17 -17.06 -4.98
CA GLY A 515 29.93 -18.10 -3.99
C GLY A 515 28.75 -19.01 -4.32
N PHE A 516 27.87 -18.63 -5.24
CA PHE A 516 26.78 -19.49 -5.73
C PHE A 516 27.30 -20.37 -6.86
N VAL A 517 27.26 -21.69 -6.66
CA VAL A 517 27.92 -22.66 -7.54
C VAL A 517 26.94 -23.73 -8.03
N PRO A 518 27.14 -24.29 -9.24
CA PRO A 518 26.32 -25.40 -9.69
C PRO A 518 26.64 -26.69 -8.91
N GLU A 519 25.76 -27.68 -9.04
CA GLU A 519 26.09 -29.05 -8.63
C GLU A 519 27.21 -29.63 -9.51
N ALA A 520 27.96 -30.60 -9.00
CA ALA A 520 29.01 -31.27 -9.78
C ALA A 520 28.45 -31.83 -11.10
N GLY A 521 29.13 -31.53 -12.22
CA GLY A 521 28.67 -31.89 -13.56
C GLY A 521 27.57 -31.01 -14.15
N ARG A 522 27.15 -29.94 -13.47
CA ARG A 522 26.19 -28.94 -13.96
C ARG A 522 26.85 -27.57 -14.16
N THR A 523 26.14 -26.66 -14.82
CA THR A 523 26.55 -25.26 -15.03
C THR A 523 25.37 -24.33 -14.73
N LEU A 524 25.64 -23.15 -14.19
CA LEU A 524 24.62 -22.11 -13.99
C LEU A 524 24.46 -21.29 -15.28
N VAL A 525 23.23 -21.16 -15.75
CA VAL A 525 22.87 -20.34 -16.92
C VAL A 525 22.09 -19.12 -16.44
N GLY A 526 22.50 -17.93 -16.84
CA GLY A 526 21.79 -16.68 -16.56
C GLY A 526 21.09 -16.18 -17.83
N ALA A 527 19.77 -15.98 -17.75
CA ALA A 527 18.98 -15.31 -18.78
C ALA A 527 18.39 -14.02 -18.20
N ASP A 528 18.49 -12.91 -18.94
CA ASP A 528 17.99 -11.59 -18.51
C ASP A 528 17.26 -10.90 -19.65
N TYR A 529 16.12 -10.28 -19.35
CA TYR A 529 15.39 -9.51 -20.34
C TYR A 529 16.03 -8.14 -20.57
N SER A 530 16.68 -8.00 -21.70
CA SER A 530 17.33 -6.75 -22.11
C SER A 530 16.32 -5.60 -22.29
N GLN A 531 16.34 -4.67 -21.33
CA GLN A 531 15.59 -3.40 -21.36
C GLN A 531 14.06 -3.58 -21.45
N ILE A 532 13.51 -4.62 -20.80
CA ILE A 532 12.08 -4.97 -20.89
C ILE A 532 11.12 -3.81 -20.60
N GLU A 533 11.40 -2.98 -19.60
CA GLU A 533 10.55 -1.85 -19.23
C GLU A 533 10.41 -0.82 -20.37
N LEU A 534 11.49 -0.53 -21.10
CA LEU A 534 11.42 0.39 -22.24
C LEU A 534 10.76 -0.25 -23.47
N ARG A 535 10.91 -1.56 -23.65
CA ARG A 535 10.21 -2.29 -24.72
C ARG A 535 8.69 -2.28 -24.48
N ILE A 536 8.28 -2.47 -23.23
CA ILE A 536 6.88 -2.36 -22.82
C ILE A 536 6.38 -0.92 -23.00
N LEU A 537 7.17 0.08 -22.58
CA LEU A 537 6.81 1.48 -22.84
C LEU A 537 6.59 1.73 -24.33
N ALA A 538 7.50 1.27 -25.20
CA ALA A 538 7.36 1.42 -26.65
C ALA A 538 6.08 0.78 -27.20
N HIS A 539 5.66 -0.35 -26.60
CA HIS A 539 4.41 -1.01 -26.93
C HIS A 539 3.18 -0.23 -26.42
N LEU A 540 3.14 0.13 -25.13
CA LEU A 540 2.01 0.83 -24.51
C LEU A 540 1.81 2.26 -25.04
N ALA A 541 2.90 2.92 -25.40
CA ALA A 541 2.91 4.26 -25.97
C ALA A 541 2.64 4.29 -27.48
N ASP A 542 2.74 3.13 -28.13
CA ASP A 542 2.69 2.98 -29.59
C ASP A 542 3.58 4.00 -30.33
N ASP A 543 4.78 4.26 -29.79
CA ASP A 543 5.69 5.24 -30.35
C ASP A 543 6.52 4.64 -31.50
N ALA A 544 6.25 5.08 -32.73
CA ALA A 544 6.87 4.53 -33.94
C ALA A 544 8.40 4.59 -33.93
N ARG A 545 8.99 5.69 -33.42
CA ARG A 545 10.46 5.86 -33.38
C ARG A 545 11.09 4.95 -32.34
N LEU A 546 10.46 4.82 -31.16
CA LEU A 546 10.95 3.94 -30.11
C LEU A 546 10.86 2.46 -30.53
N ARG A 547 9.75 2.08 -31.19
CA ARG A 547 9.58 0.74 -31.78
C ARG A 547 10.62 0.45 -32.86
N GLN A 548 10.85 1.38 -33.78
CA GLN A 548 11.86 1.25 -34.83
C GLN A 548 13.28 1.10 -34.24
N ALA A 549 13.63 1.89 -33.23
CA ALA A 549 14.94 1.80 -32.57
C ALA A 549 15.20 0.39 -32.03
N PHE A 550 14.20 -0.24 -31.40
CA PHE A 550 14.33 -1.62 -30.91
C PHE A 550 14.36 -2.67 -32.02
N GLN A 551 13.64 -2.47 -33.13
CA GLN A 551 13.68 -3.37 -34.29
C GLN A 551 15.04 -3.36 -34.98
N GLU A 552 15.70 -2.21 -35.02
CA GLU A 552 17.04 -2.03 -35.60
C GLU A 552 18.17 -2.37 -34.62
N GLY A 553 17.86 -2.81 -33.40
CA GLY A 553 18.87 -3.14 -32.38
C GLY A 553 19.63 -1.93 -31.83
N ARG A 554 19.11 -0.71 -32.01
CA ARG A 554 19.74 0.52 -31.50
C ARG A 554 19.60 0.63 -29.99
N ASP A 555 20.67 1.07 -29.32
CA ASP A 555 20.64 1.39 -27.90
C ASP A 555 20.20 2.84 -27.68
N ILE A 556 18.97 3.00 -27.19
CA ILE A 556 18.37 4.31 -26.91
C ILE A 556 19.19 5.08 -25.89
N HIS A 557 19.77 4.40 -24.89
CA HIS A 557 20.58 5.07 -23.88
C HIS A 557 21.86 5.65 -24.45
N SER A 558 22.53 4.91 -25.34
CA SER A 558 23.73 5.38 -26.03
C SER A 558 23.41 6.53 -26.98
N SER A 559 22.28 6.47 -27.69
CA SER A 559 21.81 7.58 -28.53
C SER A 559 21.54 8.84 -27.72
N THR A 560 20.89 8.72 -26.56
CA THR A 560 20.65 9.85 -25.65
C THR A 560 21.96 10.37 -25.05
N ALA A 561 22.91 9.50 -24.73
CA ALA A 561 24.19 9.90 -24.18
C ALA A 561 25.02 10.70 -25.18
N GLN A 562 25.11 10.23 -26.42
CA GLN A 562 25.82 10.90 -27.49
C GLN A 562 25.28 12.31 -27.75
N GLU A 563 23.96 12.50 -27.60
CA GLU A 563 23.32 13.79 -27.81
C GLU A 563 23.49 14.75 -26.63
N ILE A 564 23.30 14.27 -25.40
CA ILE A 564 23.35 15.13 -24.21
C ILE A 564 24.79 15.44 -23.81
N PHE A 565 25.70 14.47 -23.95
CA PHE A 565 27.06 14.56 -23.44
C PHE A 565 28.13 14.57 -24.55
N GLY A 566 27.74 14.39 -25.82
CA GLY A 566 28.70 14.28 -26.92
C GLY A 566 29.51 12.97 -26.96
N THR A 567 29.25 12.05 -26.02
CA THR A 567 29.92 10.74 -25.90
C THR A 567 28.93 9.68 -25.41
N ALA A 568 29.15 8.43 -25.83
CA ALA A 568 28.34 7.27 -25.46
C ALA A 568 29.14 6.21 -24.68
N ASP A 569 30.19 6.61 -23.96
CA ASP A 569 30.92 5.71 -23.05
C ASP A 569 30.03 5.15 -21.93
N ASP A 570 30.53 4.16 -21.19
CA ASP A 570 29.79 3.44 -20.16
C ASP A 570 29.27 4.33 -19.01
N GLU A 571 29.93 5.44 -18.73
CA GLU A 571 29.52 6.38 -17.68
C GLU A 571 28.38 7.27 -18.18
N HIS A 572 28.55 7.89 -19.34
CA HIS A 572 27.57 8.78 -19.93
C HIS A 572 26.32 8.03 -20.37
N ARG A 573 26.46 6.82 -20.91
CA ARG A 573 25.35 5.89 -21.16
C ARG A 573 24.56 5.59 -19.89
N ARG A 574 25.22 5.45 -18.74
CA ARG A 574 24.55 5.21 -17.45
C ARG A 574 23.79 6.44 -16.96
N ARG A 575 24.35 7.64 -17.12
CA ARG A 575 23.66 8.89 -16.82
C ARG A 575 22.44 9.06 -17.74
N ALA A 576 22.59 8.85 -19.04
CA ALA A 576 21.50 8.87 -20.02
C ALA A 576 20.41 7.83 -19.73
N LYS A 577 20.77 6.66 -19.22
CA LYS A 577 19.81 5.67 -18.72
C LYS A 577 18.99 6.23 -17.56
N ALA A 578 19.63 6.80 -16.55
CA ALA A 578 18.95 7.40 -15.41
C ALA A 578 18.04 8.57 -15.82
N ILE A 579 18.45 9.35 -16.82
CA ILE A 579 17.65 10.42 -17.44
C ILE A 579 16.41 9.85 -18.10
N ASN A 580 16.59 8.92 -19.05
CA ASN A 580 15.47 8.33 -19.81
C ASN A 580 14.42 7.73 -18.87
N PHE A 581 14.85 6.93 -17.89
CA PHE A 581 13.93 6.40 -16.89
C PHE A 581 13.32 7.50 -16.01
N GLY A 582 14.08 8.52 -15.64
CA GLY A 582 13.55 9.66 -14.90
C GLY A 582 12.42 10.37 -15.63
N ILE A 583 12.63 10.69 -16.91
CA ILE A 583 11.64 11.37 -17.76
C ILE A 583 10.39 10.51 -17.94
N VAL A 584 10.56 9.23 -18.29
CA VAL A 584 9.46 8.26 -18.43
C VAL A 584 8.64 8.15 -17.14
N TYR A 585 9.31 8.21 -15.99
CA TYR A 585 8.70 8.05 -14.67
C TYR A 585 8.24 9.38 -14.04
N GLY A 586 8.00 10.41 -14.86
CA GLY A 586 7.39 11.67 -14.43
C GLY A 586 8.27 12.51 -13.51
N MET A 587 9.59 12.43 -13.66
CA MET A 587 10.51 13.33 -12.96
C MET A 587 10.34 14.76 -13.46
N SER A 588 10.21 15.71 -12.54
CA SER A 588 10.14 17.14 -12.88
C SER A 588 11.52 17.67 -13.31
N ALA A 589 11.53 18.79 -14.04
CA ALA A 589 12.78 19.49 -14.39
C ALA A 589 13.65 19.79 -13.16
N PHE A 590 13.04 20.13 -12.02
CA PHE A 590 13.76 20.30 -10.75
C PHE A 590 14.45 19.01 -10.28
N GLY A 591 13.75 17.87 -10.32
CA GLY A 591 14.32 16.59 -9.94
C GLY A 591 15.42 16.12 -10.89
N LEU A 592 15.28 16.41 -12.19
CA LEU A 592 16.28 16.10 -13.20
C LEU A 592 17.52 16.98 -13.06
N ALA A 593 17.34 18.28 -12.83
CA ALA A 593 18.40 19.24 -12.56
C ALA A 593 19.29 18.81 -11.38
N GLN A 594 18.69 18.43 -10.25
CA GLN A 594 19.43 17.94 -9.09
C GLN A 594 20.24 16.66 -9.37
N ARG A 595 19.72 15.75 -10.21
CA ARG A 595 20.43 14.50 -10.52
C ARG A 595 21.57 14.69 -11.52
N LEU A 596 21.45 15.69 -12.39
CA LEU A 596 22.43 15.96 -13.43
C LEU A 596 23.44 17.03 -13.05
N ASP A 597 23.20 17.73 -11.94
CA ASP A 597 23.95 18.90 -11.51
C ASP A 597 23.99 19.98 -12.60
N ILE A 598 22.80 20.29 -13.13
CA ILE A 598 22.58 21.33 -14.15
C ILE A 598 21.49 22.30 -13.69
N ASP A 599 21.36 23.43 -14.37
CA ASP A 599 20.26 24.35 -14.08
C ASP A 599 18.89 23.80 -14.54
N GLN A 600 17.82 24.29 -13.90
CA GLN A 600 16.47 23.82 -14.15
C GLN A 600 15.97 24.10 -15.57
N LYS A 601 16.45 25.16 -16.24
CA LYS A 601 16.04 25.51 -17.59
C LYS A 601 16.61 24.50 -18.59
N THR A 602 17.89 24.20 -18.49
CA THR A 602 18.54 23.16 -19.31
C THR A 602 17.89 21.79 -19.09
N ALA A 603 17.53 21.46 -17.84
CA ALA A 603 16.80 20.22 -17.55
C ALA A 603 15.41 20.16 -18.22
N GLN A 604 14.67 21.28 -18.26
CA GLN A 604 13.39 21.36 -18.97
C GLN A 604 13.57 21.22 -20.48
N GLU A 605 14.60 21.85 -21.06
CA GLU A 605 14.93 21.72 -22.49
C GLU A 605 15.19 20.25 -22.88
N TYR A 606 15.86 19.47 -22.02
CA TYR A 606 16.04 18.03 -22.24
C TYR A 606 14.74 17.23 -22.17
N ILE A 607 13.85 17.55 -21.24
CA ILE A 607 12.53 16.90 -21.14
C ILE A 607 11.70 17.20 -22.41
N ASP A 608 11.69 18.45 -22.85
CA ASP A 608 10.94 18.88 -24.02
C ASP A 608 11.48 18.24 -25.30
N LEU A 609 12.82 18.19 -25.45
CA LEU A 609 13.48 17.52 -26.56
C LEU A 609 13.14 16.03 -26.59
N TYR A 610 13.15 15.35 -25.44
CA TYR A 610 12.78 13.94 -25.33
C TYR A 610 11.35 13.69 -25.81
N PHE A 611 10.36 14.47 -25.34
CA PHE A 611 8.97 14.32 -25.76
C PHE A 611 8.71 14.76 -27.20
N SER A 612 9.48 15.71 -27.74
CA SER A 612 9.42 16.05 -29.17
C SER A 612 9.90 14.89 -30.04
N ARG A 613 10.86 14.10 -29.54
CA ARG A 613 11.40 12.94 -30.25
C ARG A 613 10.45 11.76 -30.17
N TYR A 614 9.87 11.51 -29.00
CA TYR A 614 9.00 10.38 -28.70
C TYR A 614 7.58 10.87 -28.32
N PRO A 615 6.81 11.42 -29.27
CA PRO A 615 5.51 12.01 -28.99
C PRO A 615 4.50 11.00 -28.44
N GLY A 616 4.61 9.72 -28.82
CA GLY A 616 3.72 8.67 -28.30
C GLY A 616 3.87 8.47 -26.80
N VAL A 617 5.07 8.66 -26.25
CA VAL A 617 5.34 8.57 -24.81
C VAL A 617 4.62 9.68 -24.05
N LYS A 618 4.62 10.91 -24.56
CA LYS A 618 3.88 12.02 -23.95
C LYS A 618 2.37 11.75 -23.93
N ALA A 619 1.82 11.35 -25.08
CA ALA A 619 0.40 11.02 -25.21
C ALA A 619 -0.02 9.86 -24.29
N TYR A 620 0.86 8.87 -24.11
CA TYR A 620 0.64 7.77 -23.17
C TYR A 620 0.56 8.25 -21.71
N ILE A 621 1.48 9.11 -21.28
CA ILE A 621 1.49 9.63 -19.90
C ILE A 621 0.19 10.41 -19.64
N GLU A 622 -0.18 11.33 -20.54
CA GLU A 622 -1.38 12.16 -20.41
C GLU A 622 -2.65 11.30 -20.34
N ARG A 623 -2.82 10.36 -21.29
CA ARG A 623 -3.94 9.42 -21.33
C ARG A 623 -4.01 8.55 -20.06
N THR A 624 -2.88 8.01 -19.62
CA THR A 624 -2.82 7.13 -18.44
C THR A 624 -3.26 7.88 -17.18
N LEU A 625 -2.82 9.12 -17.01
CA LEU A 625 -3.21 9.95 -15.86
C LEU A 625 -4.68 10.37 -15.92
N GLU A 626 -5.19 10.70 -17.11
CA GLU A 626 -6.61 11.03 -17.30
C GLU A 626 -7.51 9.83 -16.97
N ASP A 627 -7.20 8.66 -17.52
CA ASP A 627 -7.93 7.43 -17.26
C ASP A 627 -7.86 7.05 -15.78
N ALA A 628 -6.68 7.12 -15.16
CA ALA A 628 -6.49 6.80 -13.75
C ALA A 628 -7.29 7.72 -12.82
N ARG A 629 -7.36 9.03 -13.12
CA ARG A 629 -8.18 9.98 -12.35
C ARG A 629 -9.68 9.70 -12.49
N ARG A 630 -10.11 9.22 -13.65
CA ARG A 630 -11.50 8.87 -13.95
C ARG A 630 -11.94 7.57 -13.26
N ILE A 631 -11.18 6.48 -13.44
CA ILE A 631 -11.57 5.14 -12.97
C ILE A 631 -11.00 4.76 -11.60
N GLY A 632 -10.00 5.50 -11.10
CA GLY A 632 -9.40 5.31 -9.77
C GLY A 632 -8.25 4.30 -9.70
N PHE A 633 -7.86 3.68 -10.82
CA PHE A 633 -6.77 2.72 -10.90
C PHE A 633 -6.13 2.69 -12.30
N VAL A 634 -4.97 2.04 -12.42
CA VAL A 634 -4.32 1.72 -13.70
C VAL A 634 -4.19 0.21 -13.87
N LYS A 635 -4.04 -0.26 -15.13
CA LYS A 635 -3.95 -1.68 -15.48
C LYS A 635 -2.66 -2.03 -16.22
N THR A 636 -2.15 -3.24 -16.02
CA THR A 636 -1.10 -3.84 -16.87
C THR A 636 -1.70 -4.43 -18.16
N MET A 637 -0.85 -4.96 -19.06
CA MET A 637 -1.27 -5.67 -20.27
C MET A 637 -2.09 -6.94 -19.97
N PHE A 638 -1.98 -7.47 -18.75
CA PHE A 638 -2.71 -8.64 -18.27
C PHE A 638 -3.79 -8.27 -17.25
N ASP A 639 -4.26 -7.01 -17.26
CA ASP A 639 -5.38 -6.52 -16.45
C ASP A 639 -5.13 -6.42 -14.93
N ARG A 640 -3.89 -6.64 -14.46
CA ARG A 640 -3.52 -6.40 -13.05
C ARG A 640 -3.80 -4.95 -12.69
N ARG A 641 -4.56 -4.73 -11.62
CA ARG A 641 -4.93 -3.39 -11.15
C ARG A 641 -3.95 -2.82 -10.14
N ARG A 642 -3.74 -1.52 -10.21
CA ARG A 642 -3.07 -0.71 -9.19
C ARG A 642 -3.93 0.51 -8.87
N TYR A 643 -4.46 0.59 -7.66
CA TYR A 643 -5.30 1.71 -7.24
C TYR A 643 -4.47 2.96 -6.99
N THR A 644 -5.03 4.10 -7.34
CA THR A 644 -4.37 5.41 -7.25
C THR A 644 -5.33 6.48 -6.70
N PRO A 645 -5.89 6.30 -5.49
CA PRO A 645 -6.87 7.23 -4.91
C PRO A 645 -6.27 8.63 -4.71
N ASP A 646 -4.97 8.68 -4.40
CA ASP A 646 -4.21 9.90 -4.13
C ASP A 646 -4.04 10.84 -5.34
N LEU A 647 -4.39 10.42 -6.55
CA LEU A 647 -4.39 11.30 -7.73
C LEU A 647 -5.35 12.49 -7.60
N LYS A 648 -6.39 12.37 -6.76
CA LYS A 648 -7.37 13.43 -6.49
C LYS A 648 -6.96 14.32 -5.30
N SER A 649 -5.82 14.06 -4.67
CA SER A 649 -5.35 14.83 -3.51
C SER A 649 -5.04 16.28 -3.89
N GLN A 650 -5.48 17.22 -3.05
CA GLN A 650 -5.14 18.65 -3.18
C GLN A 650 -3.65 18.92 -2.84
N ASN A 651 -3.00 17.98 -2.17
CA ASN A 651 -1.58 18.10 -1.84
C ASN A 651 -0.72 17.68 -3.04
N ARG A 652 -0.04 18.65 -3.65
CA ARG A 652 0.83 18.46 -4.83
C ARG A 652 1.94 17.41 -4.65
N VAL A 653 2.42 17.21 -3.42
CA VAL A 653 3.45 16.19 -3.16
C VAL A 653 2.85 14.78 -3.22
N ILE A 654 1.65 14.61 -2.65
CA ILE A 654 0.91 13.35 -2.64
C ILE A 654 0.42 13.02 -4.05
N SER A 655 -0.24 13.96 -4.72
CA SER A 655 -0.73 13.75 -6.08
C SER A 655 0.42 13.52 -7.07
N GLY A 656 1.51 14.28 -6.96
CA GLY A 656 2.70 14.05 -7.80
C GLY A 656 3.36 12.68 -7.57
N ALA A 657 3.29 12.12 -6.35
CA ALA A 657 3.74 10.74 -6.10
C ALA A 657 2.78 9.71 -6.73
N ALA A 658 1.48 9.94 -6.62
CA ALA A 658 0.46 9.09 -7.23
C ALA A 658 0.55 9.09 -8.77
N GLU A 659 0.86 10.23 -9.40
CA GLU A 659 1.07 10.34 -10.85
C GLU A 659 2.23 9.46 -11.32
N ARG A 660 3.35 9.46 -10.59
CA ARG A 660 4.48 8.57 -10.89
C ARG A 660 4.09 7.10 -10.74
N ILE A 661 3.32 6.76 -9.70
CA ILE A 661 2.84 5.38 -9.51
C ILE A 661 1.93 4.97 -10.68
N ALA A 662 0.99 5.84 -11.09
CA ALA A 662 0.04 5.57 -12.17
C ALA A 662 0.73 5.30 -13.51
N VAL A 663 1.80 6.05 -13.84
CA VAL A 663 2.55 5.85 -15.09
C VAL A 663 3.46 4.61 -15.00
N ASN A 664 4.07 4.36 -13.83
CA ASN A 664 5.08 3.31 -13.70
C ASN A 664 4.46 1.91 -13.54
N ALA A 665 3.32 1.80 -12.86
CA ALA A 665 2.72 0.52 -12.53
C ALA A 665 2.34 -0.33 -13.76
N PRO A 666 1.73 0.23 -14.84
CA PRO A 666 1.48 -0.53 -16.05
C PRO A 666 2.75 -1.07 -16.69
N ILE A 667 3.85 -0.32 -16.67
CA ILE A 667 5.13 -0.72 -17.27
C ILE A 667 5.79 -1.81 -16.44
N GLN A 668 6.01 -1.55 -15.15
CA GLN A 668 6.71 -2.47 -14.26
C GLN A 668 5.90 -3.72 -13.96
N GLY A 669 4.58 -3.60 -13.85
CA GLY A 669 3.69 -4.71 -13.63
C GLY A 669 3.56 -5.59 -14.85
N SER A 670 3.48 -5.01 -16.05
CA SER A 670 3.52 -5.80 -17.30
C SER A 670 4.85 -6.55 -17.45
N ALA A 671 5.97 -5.97 -17.01
CA ALA A 671 7.27 -6.67 -16.99
C ALA A 671 7.27 -7.84 -16.01
N ALA A 672 6.64 -7.66 -14.85
CA ALA A 672 6.48 -8.72 -13.86
C ALA A 672 5.58 -9.84 -14.38
N ASP A 673 4.44 -9.50 -14.99
CA ASP A 673 3.49 -10.44 -15.58
C ASP A 673 4.16 -11.28 -16.67
N LEU A 674 4.93 -10.66 -17.57
CA LEU A 674 5.71 -11.36 -18.60
C LEU A 674 6.80 -12.27 -18.02
N MET A 675 7.45 -11.85 -16.94
CA MET A 675 8.47 -12.68 -16.27
C MET A 675 7.84 -13.90 -15.58
N LYS A 676 6.63 -13.75 -15.03
CA LYS A 676 5.89 -14.85 -14.41
C LYS A 676 5.34 -15.85 -15.44
N LEU A 677 4.99 -15.35 -16.63
CA LEU A 677 4.45 -16.15 -17.72
C LEU A 677 5.53 -16.98 -18.45
N ALA A 678 6.76 -16.47 -18.52
CA ALA A 678 7.91 -17.12 -19.15
C ALA A 678 8.54 -18.18 -18.23
#